data_AF-A0A9W9FHD7-F1
#
_entry.id   AF-A0A9W9FHD7-F1
#
_cell.length_a   1.000
_cell.length_b   1.000
_cell.length_c   1.000
_cell.angle_alpha   90.00
_cell.angle_beta   90.00
_cell.angle_gamma   90.00
#
_symmetry.space_group_name_H-M   'P 1'
#
loop_
_entity.id
_entity.type
_entity.pdbx_description
1 polymer ?
#
loop_
_entity_poly.entity_id
_entity_poly.type
_entity_poly.pdbx_seq_one_letter_code
_entity_poly.pdbx_strand_id
1 'polypeptide(L)'
;MRSQRVDPVARAQLLFYFLPPEALPLVWASIQDTIERAGLHQFLDVTILLQGKNLKTLTKADTWDGMMQQFARHWDNTIDGSHLSDHSYVDIGKETCPTGPARVGGVGLLASRLRSEGDPRAHLLAPQTLLWRRCCLDSYAEWMGQPHAPEFPPPKQQFYPISLLHDSGSMTLETHRTSPQRQAGLLYTQLYSSVKEVFAAGDVYPFSNPSLETLALDPQLRKTWQYVGGGLSHDPIALMRAYLNIKQRCHAALQGSYMKVFGLREEHRVSFRLFHAIDQELRVRNLHQSRLPGVSSDVEPFYSLPTSTLLFWFYWNINKFCVGFESVYSINDRHFVTWEHTRIMMMFLRCLQFSYAGGLLQRVSGCWRDVWFRPDARRTDGLRRCEGLGFQRNMEEYGYAWFLDKVNWDTMTFRQPSAQYMMFNSPSVQAAFHARYAQIRDVRLDFLRVHQAHRWMEEFSSIAPCLDLLRGFLRQLSLCVFRKDVFLQVKRLLHPDHAPRALAGEVPLSYDSIRRVFIEGAQTLPLLDQRRIAVKSVDTIFAWLWEWKDGRYDRKGWKDKPYRMVYQQSFEAIHRILGKDQAREWKKALKTSFLQSHWLLPYPHKNGFMRKSKDTGQEVWWSSSNAELHEHYKQWYGGTYRVGDLLPASYIKHHPTTDWGCSYGRPRYMEHAMEPEMDLVRIPEGELYEKLLRIADQFTQNPEAPKWKRKPPPTTFRFDLVIGDDSLLKAQNRVQDTGAKGLCRQMIQALNEYEVLGHSGRVLRPRKRQVRRDCSATVDAEDEMTSDEESIANRQDRLAVQILELEPQMRKAVSAEREQYWWPLLHGVHLKHLEPRLQRFKVARGRADHSA
;
A
#
# COMPACT_ATOMS: atom_id res chain seq x y z
N MET A 1 1.93 13.92 -33.97
CA MET A 1 1.69 12.91 -32.92
C MET A 1 0.28 13.10 -32.37
N ARG A 2 -0.65 12.21 -32.75
CA ARG A 2 -2.04 12.25 -32.28
C ARG A 2 -2.07 11.76 -30.82
N SER A 3 -2.54 12.61 -29.92
CA SER A 3 -2.86 12.21 -28.56
C SER A 3 -3.83 11.03 -28.62
N GLN A 4 -3.51 9.93 -27.96
CA GLN A 4 -4.54 8.97 -27.55
C GLN A 4 -5.51 9.73 -26.65
N ARG A 5 -6.60 10.21 -27.24
CA ARG A 5 -7.80 10.58 -26.50
C ARG A 5 -8.19 9.30 -25.76
N VAL A 6 -8.00 9.34 -24.45
CA VAL A 6 -8.71 8.45 -23.55
C VAL A 6 -10.18 8.66 -23.89
N ASP A 7 -10.84 7.63 -24.42
CA ASP A 7 -12.28 7.69 -24.65
C ASP A 7 -12.93 8.20 -23.34
N PRO A 8 -13.76 9.25 -23.41
CA PRO A 8 -14.47 9.72 -22.23
C PRO A 8 -15.30 8.54 -21.75
N VAL A 9 -14.95 8.01 -20.57
CA VAL A 9 -15.84 7.09 -19.85
C VAL A 9 -17.16 7.84 -19.72
N ALA A 10 -18.17 7.40 -20.47
CA ALA A 10 -19.51 7.96 -20.37
C ALA A 10 -19.87 7.97 -18.87
N ARG A 11 -20.16 9.15 -18.33
CA ARG A 11 -20.68 9.29 -16.97
C ARG A 11 -22.09 8.67 -16.96
N ALA A 12 -22.16 7.35 -16.90
CA ALA A 12 -23.40 6.65 -16.65
C ALA A 12 -23.74 6.85 -15.17
N GLN A 13 -24.70 7.74 -14.90
CA GLN A 13 -25.28 7.86 -13.57
C GLN A 13 -26.47 6.91 -13.51
N LEU A 14 -26.27 5.75 -12.87
CA LEU A 14 -27.35 4.77 -12.67
C LEU A 14 -28.19 5.23 -11.46
N LEU A 15 -29.42 5.65 -11.74
CA LEU A 15 -30.42 5.95 -10.72
C LEU A 15 -31.43 4.80 -10.69
N PHE A 16 -31.72 4.28 -9.50
CA PHE A 16 -32.68 3.19 -9.30
C PHE A 16 -33.90 3.72 -8.57
N TYR A 17 -35.04 3.76 -9.25
CA TYR A 17 -36.33 4.13 -8.69
C TYR A 17 -37.33 3.02 -8.91
N PHE A 18 -38.15 2.75 -7.91
CA PHE A 18 -39.35 1.94 -8.11
C PHE A 18 -40.40 2.83 -8.77
N LEU A 19 -40.82 2.49 -9.98
CA LEU A 19 -41.84 3.22 -10.71
C LEU A 19 -43.10 2.34 -10.83
N PRO A 20 -44.23 2.72 -10.22
CA PRO A 20 -45.48 2.00 -10.43
C PRO A 20 -45.96 2.16 -11.89
N PRO A 21 -46.69 1.18 -12.46
CA PRO A 21 -47.11 1.21 -13.87
C PRO A 21 -47.84 2.50 -14.26
N GLU A 22 -48.75 2.97 -13.40
CA GLU A 22 -49.57 4.17 -13.60
C GLU A 22 -48.73 5.45 -13.78
N ALA A 23 -47.51 5.47 -13.23
CA ALA A 23 -46.65 6.66 -13.22
C ALA A 23 -45.75 6.76 -14.46
N LEU A 24 -45.57 5.68 -15.22
CA LEU A 24 -44.71 5.68 -16.41
C LEU A 24 -45.16 6.71 -17.45
N PRO A 25 -46.46 6.85 -17.80
CA PRO A 25 -46.90 7.87 -18.76
C PRO A 25 -46.56 9.30 -18.32
N LEU A 26 -46.76 9.62 -17.04
CA LEU A 26 -46.49 10.96 -16.49
C LEU A 26 -45.00 11.28 -16.48
N VAL A 27 -44.17 10.32 -16.06
CA VAL A 27 -42.72 10.47 -16.06
C VAL A 27 -42.20 10.61 -17.49
N TRP A 28 -42.72 9.81 -18.41
CA TRP A 28 -42.32 9.86 -19.82
C TRP A 28 -42.66 11.22 -20.46
N ALA A 29 -43.89 11.70 -20.29
CA ALA A 29 -44.30 13.02 -20.76
C ALA A 29 -43.41 14.13 -20.19
N SER A 30 -43.11 14.07 -18.88
CA SER A 30 -42.20 15.04 -18.26
C SER A 30 -40.78 14.99 -18.84
N ILE A 31 -40.27 13.81 -19.21
CA ILE A 31 -38.97 13.67 -19.86
C ILE A 31 -39.01 14.32 -21.25
N GLN A 32 -40.05 14.04 -22.05
CA GLN A 32 -40.24 14.61 -23.38
C GLN A 32 -40.31 16.16 -23.34
N ASP A 33 -41.15 16.72 -22.46
CA ASP A 33 -41.24 18.18 -22.27
C ASP A 33 -39.92 18.80 -21.82
N THR A 34 -39.12 18.06 -21.05
CA THR A 34 -37.84 18.55 -20.53
C THR A 34 -36.77 18.60 -21.60
N ILE A 35 -36.67 17.57 -22.45
CA ILE A 35 -35.66 17.52 -23.52
C ILE A 35 -35.92 18.52 -24.64
N GLU A 36 -37.16 18.99 -24.79
CA GLU A 36 -37.51 20.07 -25.74
C GLU A 36 -36.99 21.46 -25.29
N ARG A 37 -36.64 21.63 -24.02
CA ARG A 37 -36.14 22.91 -23.48
C ARG A 37 -34.77 23.27 -24.05
N ALA A 38 -34.55 24.57 -24.25
CA ALA A 38 -33.29 25.11 -24.74
C ALA A 38 -32.10 24.68 -23.87
N GLY A 39 -31.07 24.09 -24.49
CA GLY A 39 -29.87 23.57 -23.82
C GLY A 39 -29.88 22.07 -23.51
N LEU A 40 -30.96 21.35 -23.83
CA LEU A 40 -31.09 19.89 -23.63
C LEU A 40 -31.34 19.09 -24.91
N HIS A 41 -31.26 19.73 -26.08
CA HIS A 41 -31.52 19.08 -27.38
C HIS A 41 -30.56 17.93 -27.73
N GLN A 42 -29.41 17.83 -27.06
CA GLN A 42 -28.53 16.67 -27.15
C GLN A 42 -29.17 15.35 -26.65
N PHE A 43 -30.32 15.43 -25.98
CA PHE A 43 -31.11 14.29 -25.49
C PHE A 43 -32.38 14.03 -26.31
N LEU A 44 -32.53 14.66 -27.48
CA LEU A 44 -33.58 14.30 -28.44
C LEU A 44 -33.44 12.82 -28.85
N ASP A 45 -34.56 12.21 -29.25
CA ASP A 45 -34.66 10.77 -29.60
C ASP A 45 -34.38 9.80 -28.43
N VAL A 46 -34.69 10.23 -27.21
CA VAL A 46 -34.61 9.36 -26.03
C VAL A 46 -35.46 8.09 -26.22
N THR A 47 -34.89 6.94 -25.88
CA THR A 47 -35.50 5.61 -26.08
C THR A 47 -35.73 4.91 -24.75
N ILE A 48 -36.87 4.24 -24.58
CA ILE A 48 -37.11 3.35 -23.43
C ILE A 48 -36.56 1.97 -23.75
N LEU A 49 -35.64 1.49 -22.92
CA LEU A 49 -35.19 0.09 -22.95
C LEU A 49 -35.97 -0.72 -21.92
N LEU A 50 -36.76 -1.68 -22.38
CA LEU A 50 -37.45 -2.63 -21.51
C LEU A 50 -36.56 -3.86 -21.27
N GLN A 51 -36.31 -4.20 -20.01
CA GLN A 51 -35.55 -5.39 -19.63
C GLN A 51 -36.35 -6.23 -18.62
N GLY A 52 -36.81 -7.40 -19.06
CA GLY A 52 -37.46 -8.39 -18.20
C GLY A 52 -36.50 -9.47 -17.72
N LYS A 53 -36.64 -9.90 -16.46
CA LYS A 53 -35.95 -11.09 -15.91
C LYS A 53 -36.88 -12.29 -15.91
N ASN A 54 -36.32 -13.50 -15.94
CA ASN A 54 -37.04 -14.78 -15.89
C ASN A 54 -37.97 -15.08 -17.08
N LEU A 55 -37.85 -14.36 -18.19
CA LEU A 55 -38.67 -14.62 -19.38
C LEU A 55 -38.31 -15.97 -20.06
N LYS A 56 -37.02 -16.35 -20.04
CA LYS A 56 -36.52 -17.58 -20.68
C LYS A 56 -37.19 -18.87 -20.18
N THR A 57 -37.62 -18.92 -18.91
CA THR A 57 -38.31 -20.09 -18.35
C THR A 57 -39.79 -20.13 -18.68
N LEU A 58 -40.40 -18.98 -18.98
CA LEU A 58 -41.83 -18.87 -19.32
C LEU A 58 -42.12 -19.28 -20.76
N THR A 59 -41.13 -19.14 -21.65
CA THR A 59 -41.27 -19.41 -23.08
C THR A 59 -40.59 -20.70 -23.54
N LYS A 60 -40.14 -21.56 -22.60
CA LYS A 60 -39.43 -22.80 -22.91
C LYS A 60 -40.39 -23.94 -23.26
N ALA A 61 -40.15 -24.60 -24.39
CA ALA A 61 -40.87 -25.81 -24.80
C ALA A 61 -39.92 -26.85 -25.43
N ASP A 62 -40.42 -28.07 -25.62
CA ASP A 62 -39.73 -29.19 -26.31
C ASP A 62 -39.92 -29.19 -27.83
N THR A 63 -40.80 -28.31 -28.33
CA THR A 63 -41.10 -28.08 -29.75
C THR A 63 -41.00 -26.59 -30.06
N TRP A 64 -40.71 -26.26 -31.31
CA TRP A 64 -40.66 -24.87 -31.77
C TRP A 64 -42.02 -24.19 -31.65
N ASP A 65 -43.10 -24.87 -32.08
CA ASP A 65 -44.46 -24.32 -32.03
C ASP A 65 -44.92 -24.06 -30.58
N GLY A 66 -44.61 -24.96 -29.65
CA GLY A 66 -44.89 -24.74 -28.23
C GLY A 66 -44.18 -23.50 -27.68
N MET A 67 -42.92 -23.27 -28.07
CA MET A 67 -42.15 -22.07 -27.67
C MET A 67 -42.78 -20.80 -28.27
N MET A 68 -43.16 -20.84 -29.56
CA MET A 68 -43.81 -19.71 -30.23
C MET A 68 -45.16 -19.36 -29.60
N GLN A 69 -45.98 -20.36 -29.26
CA GLN A 69 -47.26 -20.13 -28.60
C GLN A 69 -47.08 -19.50 -27.21
N GLN A 70 -46.12 -20.00 -26.42
CA GLN A 70 -45.83 -19.41 -25.10
C GLN A 70 -45.29 -17.98 -25.25
N PHE A 71 -44.39 -17.75 -26.21
CA PHE A 71 -43.88 -16.42 -26.52
C PHE A 71 -45.01 -15.46 -26.89
N ALA A 72 -45.86 -15.81 -27.86
CA ALA A 72 -46.99 -14.98 -28.31
C ALA A 72 -47.97 -14.66 -27.16
N ARG A 73 -48.36 -15.67 -26.36
CA ARG A 73 -49.24 -15.46 -25.20
C ARG A 73 -48.71 -14.42 -24.21
N HIS A 74 -47.41 -14.30 -24.06
CA HIS A 74 -46.83 -13.29 -23.16
C HIS A 74 -46.57 -11.98 -23.89
N TRP A 75 -46.04 -12.04 -25.10
CA TRP A 75 -45.68 -10.89 -25.91
C TRP A 75 -46.91 -10.04 -26.26
N ASP A 76 -47.94 -10.65 -26.84
CA ASP A 76 -49.12 -9.95 -27.35
C ASP A 76 -49.94 -9.29 -26.25
N ASN A 77 -49.88 -9.84 -25.03
CA ASN A 77 -50.55 -9.28 -23.85
C ASN A 77 -49.76 -8.15 -23.18
N THR A 78 -48.48 -7.97 -23.53
CA THR A 78 -47.57 -7.06 -22.83
C THR A 78 -47.07 -5.92 -23.72
N ILE A 79 -46.92 -6.17 -25.01
CA ILE A 79 -46.29 -5.26 -25.96
C ILE A 79 -47.27 -4.90 -27.07
N ASP A 80 -47.50 -3.60 -27.25
CA ASP A 80 -48.15 -3.08 -28.43
C ASP A 80 -47.12 -2.92 -29.56
N GLY A 81 -47.27 -3.74 -30.61
CA GLY A 81 -46.37 -3.78 -31.75
C GLY A 81 -46.25 -2.46 -32.53
N SER A 82 -47.22 -1.55 -32.40
CA SER A 82 -47.19 -0.24 -33.06
C SER A 82 -46.08 0.69 -32.54
N HIS A 83 -45.57 0.42 -31.34
CA HIS A 83 -44.49 1.19 -30.71
C HIS A 83 -43.10 0.56 -30.89
N LEU A 84 -42.99 -0.55 -31.63
CA LEU A 84 -41.72 -1.21 -31.89
C LEU A 84 -41.00 -0.55 -33.07
N SER A 85 -39.69 -0.36 -32.92
CA SER A 85 -38.83 0.04 -34.04
C SER A 85 -38.44 -1.18 -34.89
N ASP A 86 -38.03 -0.92 -36.13
CA ASP A 86 -37.41 -1.91 -37.04
C ASP A 86 -36.11 -2.53 -36.46
N HIS A 87 -35.60 -1.99 -35.35
CA HIS A 87 -34.41 -2.46 -34.64
C HIS A 87 -34.74 -3.22 -33.35
N SER A 88 -35.83 -3.98 -33.38
CA SER A 88 -36.20 -4.87 -32.28
C SER A 88 -35.49 -6.23 -32.41
N TYR A 89 -34.97 -6.74 -31.30
CA TYR A 89 -34.21 -7.99 -31.26
C TYR A 89 -34.68 -8.92 -30.13
N VAL A 90 -34.61 -10.23 -30.38
CA VAL A 90 -34.92 -11.28 -29.42
C VAL A 90 -33.75 -12.26 -29.33
N ASP A 91 -33.59 -12.86 -28.14
CA ASP A 91 -32.63 -13.93 -27.93
C ASP A 91 -33.35 -15.30 -28.04
N ILE A 92 -33.03 -16.08 -29.07
CA ILE A 92 -33.48 -17.48 -29.22
C ILE A 92 -32.46 -18.37 -28.54
N GLY A 93 -32.91 -19.26 -27.65
CA GLY A 93 -32.03 -20.18 -26.92
C GLY A 93 -32.39 -21.64 -27.14
N LYS A 94 -31.36 -22.49 -27.26
CA LYS A 94 -31.45 -23.94 -27.21
C LYS A 94 -30.64 -24.46 -26.02
N GLU A 95 -31.21 -25.42 -25.29
CA GLU A 95 -30.53 -26.10 -24.20
C GLU A 95 -30.43 -27.60 -24.48
N THR A 96 -29.20 -28.11 -24.54
CA THR A 96 -28.92 -29.54 -24.68
C THR A 96 -28.63 -30.11 -23.30
N CYS A 97 -29.50 -30.99 -22.82
CA CYS A 97 -29.37 -31.65 -21.52
C CYS A 97 -28.94 -33.11 -21.69
N PRO A 98 -28.06 -33.64 -20.81
CA PRO A 98 -27.81 -35.07 -20.70
C PRO A 98 -29.10 -35.88 -20.48
N THR A 99 -29.18 -37.04 -21.12
CA THR A 99 -30.22 -38.06 -20.87
C THR A 99 -29.95 -38.75 -19.53
N GLY A 100 -30.40 -38.14 -18.43
CA GLY A 100 -30.35 -38.72 -17.08
C GLY A 100 -31.15 -37.91 -16.07
N PRO A 101 -31.90 -38.54 -15.14
CA PRO A 101 -32.71 -37.80 -14.17
C PRO A 101 -31.83 -37.05 -13.18
N ALA A 102 -32.00 -35.72 -13.08
CA ALA A 102 -31.46 -34.95 -11.97
C ALA A 102 -32.17 -35.37 -10.67
N ARG A 103 -31.45 -36.07 -9.77
CA ARG A 103 -32.01 -36.55 -8.49
C ARG A 103 -31.85 -35.48 -7.41
N VAL A 104 -32.63 -34.41 -7.51
CA VAL A 104 -32.69 -33.37 -6.48
C VAL A 104 -33.79 -33.73 -5.47
N GLY A 105 -33.39 -34.27 -4.32
CA GLY A 105 -34.30 -34.63 -3.21
C GLY A 105 -33.70 -35.69 -2.26
N GLY A 106 -34.15 -35.71 -1.00
CA GLY A 106 -33.60 -36.55 0.09
C GLY A 106 -33.57 -38.07 -0.16
N VAL A 107 -34.31 -38.55 -1.17
CA VAL A 107 -34.34 -39.95 -1.61
C VAL A 107 -33.05 -40.36 -2.38
N GLY A 108 -32.33 -39.40 -2.97
CA GLY A 108 -31.07 -39.67 -3.68
C GLY A 108 -29.90 -40.11 -2.78
N LEU A 109 -29.93 -39.72 -1.50
CA LEU A 109 -28.91 -40.07 -0.51
C LEU A 109 -29.04 -41.51 0.02
N LEU A 110 -30.26 -42.04 0.04
CA LEU A 110 -30.53 -43.44 0.41
C LEU A 110 -30.13 -44.40 -0.71
N ALA A 111 -30.38 -44.03 -1.97
CA ALA A 111 -29.98 -44.83 -3.13
C ALA A 111 -28.45 -44.91 -3.31
N SER A 112 -27.68 -43.92 -2.88
CA SER A 112 -26.20 -43.97 -2.98
C SER A 112 -25.55 -44.85 -1.92
N ARG A 113 -26.23 -45.13 -0.79
CA ARG A 113 -25.75 -46.00 0.29
C ARG A 113 -26.05 -47.49 0.05
N LEU A 114 -26.95 -47.83 -0.87
CA LEU A 114 -27.35 -49.19 -1.22
C LEU A 114 -26.64 -49.72 -2.49
N ARG A 115 -25.45 -49.22 -2.83
CA ARG A 115 -24.70 -49.76 -3.96
C ARG A 115 -24.02 -51.07 -3.57
N SER A 116 -24.46 -52.15 -4.20
CA SER A 116 -23.64 -53.34 -4.39
C SER A 116 -22.58 -53.00 -5.44
N GLU A 117 -21.30 -53.16 -5.10
CA GLU A 117 -20.19 -53.08 -6.03
C GLU A 117 -20.37 -54.18 -7.09
N GLY A 118 -20.80 -53.81 -8.30
CA GLY A 118 -20.92 -54.80 -9.39
C GLY A 118 -21.97 -54.55 -10.47
N ASP A 119 -22.81 -53.50 -10.42
CA ASP A 119 -23.78 -53.23 -11.50
C ASP A 119 -23.15 -52.42 -12.66
N PRO A 120 -22.91 -53.02 -13.85
CA PRO A 120 -22.36 -52.33 -15.02
C PRO A 120 -23.28 -51.23 -15.60
N ARG A 121 -24.55 -51.12 -15.15
CA ARG A 121 -25.47 -50.04 -15.56
C ARG A 121 -25.38 -48.78 -14.68
N ALA A 122 -24.55 -48.78 -13.63
CA ALA A 122 -24.42 -47.63 -12.72
C ALA A 122 -23.91 -46.34 -13.40
N HIS A 123 -23.14 -46.45 -14.49
CA HIS A 123 -22.62 -45.31 -15.26
C HIS A 123 -23.70 -44.56 -16.04
N LEU A 124 -24.77 -45.24 -16.45
CA LEU A 124 -25.91 -44.66 -17.17
C LEU A 124 -26.84 -43.83 -16.25
N LEU A 125 -26.64 -43.90 -14.93
CA LEU A 125 -27.47 -43.23 -13.92
C LEU A 125 -26.72 -42.11 -13.15
N ALA A 126 -25.44 -41.90 -13.43
CA ALA A 126 -24.65 -40.85 -12.78
C ALA A 126 -24.93 -39.48 -13.42
N PRO A 127 -25.19 -38.41 -12.63
CA PRO A 127 -25.36 -37.07 -13.16
C PRO A 127 -24.19 -36.66 -14.06
N GLN A 128 -24.51 -36.11 -15.23
CA GLN A 128 -23.51 -35.73 -16.24
C GLN A 128 -23.42 -34.21 -16.38
N THR A 129 -22.24 -33.75 -16.79
CA THR A 129 -21.98 -32.39 -17.23
C THR A 129 -21.46 -32.41 -18.65
N LEU A 130 -22.08 -31.61 -19.51
CA LEU A 130 -21.62 -31.39 -20.88
C LEU A 130 -20.72 -30.15 -20.95
N LEU A 131 -19.62 -30.28 -21.68
CA LEU A 131 -18.68 -29.19 -21.98
C LEU A 131 -18.40 -29.13 -23.49
N TRP A 132 -18.50 -27.94 -24.09
CA TRP A 132 -18.19 -27.79 -25.51
C TRP A 132 -16.73 -28.14 -25.82
N ARG A 133 -16.49 -28.82 -26.94
CA ARG A 133 -15.16 -29.02 -27.51
C ARG A 133 -14.75 -27.76 -28.28
N ARG A 134 -13.52 -27.31 -28.08
CA ARG A 134 -12.99 -26.13 -28.76
C ARG A 134 -12.97 -26.30 -30.28
N CYS A 135 -12.53 -27.45 -30.79
CA CYS A 135 -12.51 -27.72 -32.23
C CYS A 135 -13.90 -27.61 -32.88
N CYS A 136 -14.95 -28.04 -32.19
CA CYS A 136 -16.33 -27.95 -32.69
C CYS A 136 -16.85 -26.51 -32.66
N LEU A 137 -16.47 -25.73 -31.63
CA LEU A 137 -16.80 -24.30 -31.58
C LEU A 137 -16.03 -23.52 -32.66
N ASP A 138 -14.75 -23.82 -32.88
CA ASP A 138 -13.93 -23.20 -33.93
C ASP A 138 -14.50 -23.56 -35.32
N SER A 139 -14.87 -24.82 -35.56
CA SER A 139 -15.55 -25.25 -36.79
C SER A 139 -16.92 -24.56 -36.98
N TYR A 140 -17.69 -24.36 -35.90
CA TYR A 140 -18.93 -23.60 -35.96
C TYR A 140 -18.68 -22.12 -36.33
N ALA A 141 -17.64 -21.50 -35.76
CA ALA A 141 -17.26 -20.13 -36.07
C ALA A 141 -16.80 -19.97 -37.53
N GLU A 142 -16.03 -20.94 -38.04
CA GLU A 142 -15.63 -21.01 -39.43
C GLU A 142 -16.83 -21.18 -40.35
N TRP A 143 -17.75 -22.12 -40.06
CA TRP A 143 -18.98 -22.31 -40.82
C TRP A 143 -19.84 -21.04 -40.87
N MET A 144 -19.99 -20.36 -39.73
CA MET A 144 -20.67 -19.05 -39.65
C MET A 144 -19.98 -17.96 -40.48
N GLY A 145 -18.67 -18.08 -40.69
CA GLY A 145 -17.84 -17.16 -41.48
C GLY A 145 -17.65 -17.56 -42.94
N GLN A 146 -18.08 -18.76 -43.37
CA GLN A 146 -17.94 -19.21 -44.75
C GLN A 146 -18.81 -18.37 -45.73
N PRO A 147 -18.37 -18.22 -46.99
CA PRO A 147 -18.53 -16.97 -47.72
C PRO A 147 -19.90 -16.81 -48.35
N HIS A 148 -20.57 -15.73 -47.97
CA HIS A 148 -21.19 -14.88 -48.97
C HIS A 148 -20.10 -13.89 -49.40
N ALA A 149 -19.36 -14.18 -50.48
CA ALA A 149 -18.23 -13.41 -51.06
C ALA A 149 -16.98 -13.16 -50.16
N PRO A 150 -15.75 -13.19 -50.73
CA PRO A 150 -14.48 -12.97 -50.01
C PRO A 150 -14.26 -11.53 -49.50
N GLU A 151 -15.19 -10.61 -49.76
CA GLU A 151 -15.07 -9.18 -49.42
C GLU A 151 -15.49 -8.84 -47.98
N PHE A 152 -16.15 -9.76 -47.27
CA PHE A 152 -16.71 -9.47 -45.94
C PHE A 152 -15.82 -9.99 -44.80
N PRO A 153 -15.60 -9.17 -43.75
CA PRO A 153 -14.82 -9.61 -42.60
C PRO A 153 -15.55 -10.72 -41.82
N PRO A 154 -14.82 -11.73 -41.31
CA PRO A 154 -15.42 -12.79 -40.51
C PRO A 154 -16.01 -12.25 -39.19
N PRO A 155 -16.92 -13.00 -38.54
CA PRO A 155 -17.45 -12.61 -37.24
C PRO A 155 -16.33 -12.47 -36.21
N LYS A 156 -16.48 -11.50 -35.30
CA LYS A 156 -15.54 -11.32 -34.20
C LYS A 156 -15.74 -12.44 -33.18
N GLN A 157 -14.80 -13.37 -33.19
CA GLN A 157 -14.79 -14.53 -32.32
C GLN A 157 -14.04 -14.26 -31.01
N GLN A 158 -14.59 -14.75 -29.91
CA GLN A 158 -13.93 -14.77 -28.61
C GLN A 158 -14.17 -16.10 -27.90
N PHE A 159 -13.08 -16.80 -27.58
CA PHE A 159 -13.08 -18.05 -26.82
C PHE A 159 -12.71 -17.82 -25.35
N TYR A 160 -13.37 -18.58 -24.48
CA TYR A 160 -13.29 -18.49 -23.02
C TYR A 160 -12.97 -19.88 -22.45
N PRO A 161 -11.70 -20.20 -22.19
CA PRO A 161 -11.28 -21.53 -21.73
C PRO A 161 -11.82 -21.82 -20.33
N ILE A 162 -12.47 -22.97 -20.13
CA ILE A 162 -12.97 -23.35 -18.82
C ILE A 162 -11.82 -23.86 -17.93
N SER A 163 -11.67 -23.30 -16.73
CA SER A 163 -10.78 -23.87 -15.71
C SER A 163 -9.33 -24.11 -16.20
N LEU A 164 -8.81 -23.20 -17.03
CA LEU A 164 -7.47 -23.25 -17.62
C LEU A 164 -7.22 -24.40 -18.61
N LEU A 165 -8.28 -25.01 -19.17
CA LEU A 165 -8.19 -26.06 -20.19
C LEU A 165 -8.18 -25.46 -21.60
N HIS A 166 -7.37 -26.04 -22.49
CA HIS A 166 -7.24 -25.59 -23.88
C HIS A 166 -8.44 -26.02 -24.74
N ASP A 167 -8.86 -27.28 -24.61
CA ASP A 167 -9.77 -27.94 -25.55
C ASP A 167 -11.25 -27.78 -25.19
N SER A 168 -11.56 -27.08 -24.10
CA SER A 168 -12.94 -26.88 -23.68
C SER A 168 -13.18 -25.49 -23.12
N GLY A 169 -14.37 -24.95 -23.38
CA GLY A 169 -14.71 -23.60 -22.98
C GLY A 169 -16.06 -23.13 -23.49
N SER A 170 -16.19 -21.81 -23.54
CA SER A 170 -17.35 -21.12 -24.12
C SER A 170 -16.89 -20.23 -25.27
N MET A 171 -17.79 -19.91 -26.19
CA MET A 171 -17.50 -19.04 -27.33
C MET A 171 -18.59 -18.00 -27.51
N THR A 172 -18.17 -16.82 -27.95
CA THR A 172 -19.08 -15.77 -28.41
C THR A 172 -18.67 -15.32 -29.81
N LEU A 173 -19.65 -15.09 -30.67
CA LEU A 173 -19.47 -14.59 -32.04
C LEU A 173 -20.30 -13.32 -32.21
N GLU A 174 -19.68 -12.23 -32.66
CA GLU A 174 -20.36 -10.98 -33.00
C GLU A 174 -20.26 -10.75 -34.52
N THR A 175 -21.40 -10.67 -35.20
CA THR A 175 -21.42 -10.45 -36.65
C THR A 175 -21.04 -9.01 -36.99
N HIS A 176 -20.21 -8.83 -38.02
CA HIS A 176 -19.79 -7.50 -38.45
C HIS A 176 -20.95 -6.74 -39.09
N ARG A 177 -21.00 -5.41 -38.96
CA ARG A 177 -22.11 -4.57 -39.45
C ARG A 177 -22.41 -4.75 -40.95
N THR A 178 -21.38 -5.02 -41.73
CA THR A 178 -21.48 -5.19 -43.18
C THR A 178 -21.74 -6.64 -43.61
N SER A 179 -21.71 -7.61 -42.69
CA SER A 179 -21.82 -9.01 -43.07
C SER A 179 -23.24 -9.37 -43.50
N PRO A 180 -23.41 -10.31 -44.45
CA PRO A 180 -24.73 -10.74 -44.89
C PRO A 180 -25.58 -11.32 -43.75
N GLN A 181 -24.96 -12.01 -42.78
CA GLN A 181 -25.64 -12.51 -41.58
C GLN A 181 -26.20 -11.36 -40.73
N ARG A 182 -25.46 -10.25 -40.60
CA ARG A 182 -25.94 -9.06 -39.90
C ARG A 182 -27.11 -8.41 -40.64
N GLN A 183 -27.01 -8.28 -41.95
CA GLN A 183 -28.07 -7.73 -42.80
C GLN A 183 -29.33 -8.60 -42.77
N ALA A 184 -29.16 -9.93 -42.70
CA ALA A 184 -30.23 -10.90 -42.49
C ALA A 184 -30.79 -10.89 -41.07
N GLY A 185 -30.16 -10.16 -40.13
CA GLY A 185 -30.68 -9.91 -38.80
C GLY A 185 -30.09 -10.77 -37.68
N LEU A 186 -28.98 -11.49 -37.88
CA LEU A 186 -28.25 -12.18 -36.81
C LEU A 186 -27.14 -11.29 -36.25
N LEU A 187 -27.19 -10.97 -34.96
CA LEU A 187 -26.30 -9.99 -34.32
C LEU A 187 -25.17 -10.63 -33.52
N TYR A 188 -25.52 -11.67 -32.76
CA TYR A 188 -24.64 -12.23 -31.74
C TYR A 188 -25.00 -13.68 -31.46
N THR A 189 -24.00 -14.52 -31.26
CA THR A 189 -24.16 -15.92 -30.85
C THR A 189 -23.32 -16.18 -29.61
N GLN A 190 -23.85 -16.94 -28.66
CA GLN A 190 -23.16 -17.38 -27.45
C GLN A 190 -23.37 -18.88 -27.22
N LEU A 191 -22.26 -19.61 -27.09
CA LEU A 191 -22.23 -21.06 -26.82
C LEU A 191 -21.49 -21.29 -25.51
N TYR A 192 -22.15 -21.87 -24.50
CA TYR A 192 -21.55 -22.08 -23.18
C TYR A 192 -22.16 -23.27 -22.42
N SER A 193 -21.47 -23.76 -21.39
CA SER A 193 -22.00 -24.78 -20.48
C SER A 193 -22.71 -24.16 -19.28
N SER A 194 -23.83 -24.74 -18.84
CA SER A 194 -24.57 -24.27 -17.67
C SER A 194 -23.83 -24.52 -16.34
N VAL A 195 -22.70 -25.25 -16.35
CA VAL A 195 -21.89 -25.51 -15.15
C VAL A 195 -21.38 -24.24 -14.45
N LYS A 196 -21.37 -23.09 -15.14
CA LYS A 196 -21.10 -21.78 -14.52
C LYS A 196 -22.03 -21.48 -13.33
N GLU A 197 -23.23 -22.06 -13.32
CA GLU A 197 -24.25 -21.90 -12.27
C GLU A 197 -23.85 -22.50 -10.93
N VAL A 198 -22.84 -23.38 -10.89
CA VAL A 198 -22.25 -23.87 -9.62
C VAL A 198 -21.78 -22.68 -8.79
N PHE A 199 -21.15 -21.69 -9.42
CA PHE A 199 -20.48 -20.60 -8.72
C PHE A 199 -21.20 -19.25 -8.82
N ALA A 200 -22.14 -19.08 -9.75
CA ALA A 200 -22.84 -17.81 -9.94
C ALA A 200 -23.81 -17.51 -8.79
N ALA A 201 -23.74 -16.30 -8.22
CA ALA A 201 -24.78 -15.78 -7.31
C ALA A 201 -25.04 -14.31 -7.64
N GLY A 202 -26.17 -14.02 -8.29
CA GLY A 202 -26.53 -12.66 -8.71
C GLY A 202 -25.44 -11.98 -9.55
N ASP A 203 -24.86 -12.71 -10.52
CA ASP A 203 -23.73 -12.30 -11.37
C ASP A 203 -22.40 -12.04 -10.64
N VAL A 204 -22.31 -12.33 -9.33
CA VAL A 204 -21.07 -12.23 -8.56
C VAL A 204 -20.36 -13.58 -8.54
N TYR A 205 -19.15 -13.61 -9.10
CA TYR A 205 -18.30 -14.81 -9.16
C TYR A 205 -17.24 -14.84 -8.04
N PRO A 206 -16.89 -16.02 -7.48
CA PRO A 206 -15.81 -16.16 -6.51
C PRO A 206 -14.49 -15.47 -6.93
N PHE A 207 -13.80 -14.84 -5.99
CA PHE A 207 -12.50 -14.17 -6.21
C PHE A 207 -12.47 -13.03 -7.24
N SER A 208 -13.62 -12.60 -7.78
CA SER A 208 -13.71 -11.48 -8.72
C SER A 208 -13.48 -10.09 -8.08
N ASN A 209 -13.46 -10.02 -6.74
CA ASN A 209 -13.22 -8.77 -6.02
C ASN A 209 -11.74 -8.33 -6.15
N PRO A 210 -11.42 -7.25 -6.91
CA PRO A 210 -10.05 -6.82 -7.13
C PRO A 210 -9.35 -6.37 -5.83
N SER A 211 -10.11 -5.98 -4.80
CA SER A 211 -9.57 -5.57 -3.51
C SER A 211 -8.88 -6.72 -2.75
N LEU A 212 -9.12 -7.98 -3.12
CA LEU A 212 -8.41 -9.13 -2.53
C LEU A 212 -6.89 -9.05 -2.77
N GLU A 213 -6.43 -8.43 -3.86
CA GLU A 213 -4.99 -8.23 -4.12
C GLU A 213 -4.31 -7.40 -3.03
N THR A 214 -5.05 -6.58 -2.28
CA THR A 214 -4.47 -5.83 -1.16
C THR A 214 -4.01 -6.74 -0.03
N LEU A 215 -4.53 -7.98 0.09
CA LEU A 215 -4.04 -8.96 1.05
C LEU A 215 -2.56 -9.32 0.82
N ALA A 216 -2.09 -9.26 -0.44
CA ALA A 216 -0.71 -9.53 -0.80
C ALA A 216 0.27 -8.41 -0.41
N LEU A 217 -0.22 -7.21 -0.06
CA LEU A 217 0.64 -6.08 0.28
C LEU A 217 1.18 -6.20 1.70
N ASP A 218 2.45 -5.84 1.86
CA ASP A 218 3.10 -5.64 3.16
C ASP A 218 2.22 -4.79 4.10
N PRO A 219 1.99 -5.21 5.36
CA PRO A 219 1.12 -4.49 6.28
C PRO A 219 1.55 -3.05 6.56
N GLN A 220 2.85 -2.78 6.56
CA GLN A 220 3.39 -1.43 6.69
C GLN A 220 3.07 -0.65 5.41
N LEU A 221 3.43 -1.14 4.23
CA LEU A 221 3.12 -0.47 2.96
C LEU A 221 1.62 -0.15 2.81
N ARG A 222 0.75 -1.07 3.23
CA ARG A 222 -0.70 -0.88 3.24
C ARG A 222 -1.15 0.28 4.13
N LYS A 223 -0.62 0.38 5.36
CA LYS A 223 -0.91 1.51 6.27
C LYS A 223 -0.42 2.82 5.68
N THR A 224 0.76 2.84 5.09
CA THR A 224 1.29 4.04 4.42
C THR A 224 0.40 4.46 3.27
N TRP A 225 -0.10 3.51 2.47
CA TRP A 225 -1.01 3.80 1.36
C TRP A 225 -2.38 4.25 1.84
N GLN A 226 -2.90 3.72 2.94
CA GLN A 226 -4.13 4.23 3.58
C GLN A 226 -3.95 5.68 4.05
N TYR A 227 -2.79 6.00 4.64
CA TYR A 227 -2.45 7.34 5.09
C TYR A 227 -2.28 8.32 3.92
N VAL A 228 -1.44 7.97 2.94
CA VAL A 228 -1.12 8.82 1.79
C VAL A 228 -2.29 8.92 0.83
N GLY A 229 -3.01 7.82 0.58
CA GLY A 229 -4.00 7.71 -0.50
C GLY A 229 -5.37 8.33 -0.20
N GLY A 230 -5.70 8.59 1.06
CA GLY A 230 -6.96 9.23 1.44
C GLY A 230 -8.19 8.39 1.08
N GLY A 231 -8.53 7.41 1.92
CA GLY A 231 -9.91 6.94 2.01
C GLY A 231 -10.33 5.71 1.20
N LEU A 232 -9.48 4.68 1.08
CA LEU A 232 -9.95 3.31 0.83
C LEU A 232 -9.41 2.38 1.91
N SER A 233 -10.09 2.40 3.06
CA SER A 233 -9.85 1.50 4.18
C SER A 233 -10.52 0.16 3.90
N HIS A 234 -9.96 -0.67 3.02
CA HIS A 234 -10.30 -2.09 3.12
C HIS A 234 -9.66 -2.62 4.40
N ASP A 235 -10.48 -2.90 5.40
CA ASP A 235 -10.04 -3.54 6.62
C ASP A 235 -9.40 -4.90 6.25
N PRO A 236 -8.10 -5.11 6.54
CA PRO A 236 -7.42 -6.37 6.29
C PRO A 236 -8.18 -7.58 6.86
N ILE A 237 -8.82 -7.40 8.02
CA ILE A 237 -9.57 -8.44 8.70
C ILE A 237 -10.87 -8.72 7.93
N ALA A 238 -11.55 -7.69 7.44
CA ALA A 238 -12.73 -7.85 6.59
C ALA A 238 -12.39 -8.52 5.26
N LEU A 239 -11.27 -8.16 4.62
CA LEU A 239 -10.83 -8.82 3.38
C LEU A 239 -10.40 -10.26 3.60
N MET A 240 -9.71 -10.55 4.70
CA MET A 240 -9.36 -11.93 5.05
C MET A 240 -10.62 -12.75 5.31
N ARG A 241 -11.59 -12.21 6.06
CA ARG A 241 -12.91 -12.83 6.22
C ARG A 241 -13.61 -13.04 4.89
N ALA A 242 -13.58 -12.06 3.99
CA ALA A 242 -14.16 -12.19 2.66
C ALA A 242 -13.49 -13.32 1.86
N TYR A 243 -12.16 -13.42 1.87
CA TYR A 243 -11.41 -14.51 1.24
C TYR A 243 -11.82 -15.88 1.79
N LEU A 244 -11.88 -16.04 3.12
CA LEU A 244 -12.29 -17.28 3.76
C LEU A 244 -13.76 -17.64 3.46
N ASN A 245 -14.67 -16.67 3.50
CA ASN A 245 -16.08 -16.87 3.16
C ASN A 245 -16.25 -17.27 1.69
N ILE A 246 -15.43 -16.72 0.78
CA ILE A 246 -15.43 -17.14 -0.64
C ILE A 246 -15.00 -18.61 -0.76
N LYS A 247 -13.96 -19.05 -0.03
CA LYS A 247 -13.55 -20.47 -0.01
C LYS A 247 -14.70 -21.37 0.48
N GLN A 248 -15.34 -21.00 1.58
CA GLN A 248 -16.49 -21.73 2.12
C GLN A 248 -17.66 -21.78 1.13
N ARG A 249 -17.95 -20.66 0.45
CA ARG A 249 -18.96 -20.60 -0.61
C ARG A 249 -18.62 -21.55 -1.76
N CYS A 250 -17.37 -21.58 -2.22
CA CYS A 250 -16.94 -22.53 -3.26
C CYS A 250 -17.12 -23.98 -2.80
N HIS A 251 -16.72 -24.31 -1.57
CA HIS A 251 -16.88 -25.65 -1.01
C HIS A 251 -18.35 -26.09 -0.95
N ALA A 252 -19.22 -25.25 -0.38
CA ALA A 252 -20.65 -25.51 -0.29
C ALA A 252 -21.32 -25.63 -1.67
N ALA A 253 -20.92 -24.78 -2.62
CA ALA A 253 -21.40 -24.82 -4.00
C ALA A 253 -21.04 -26.13 -4.72
N LEU A 254 -19.79 -26.61 -4.55
CA LEU A 254 -19.33 -27.88 -5.10
C LEU A 254 -20.11 -29.05 -4.49
N GLN A 255 -20.23 -29.10 -3.16
CA GLN A 255 -20.98 -30.15 -2.47
C GLN A 255 -22.46 -30.18 -2.88
N GLY A 256 -23.11 -29.01 -2.89
CA GLY A 256 -24.52 -28.87 -3.26
C GLY A 256 -24.81 -29.13 -4.75
N SER A 257 -23.78 -29.32 -5.57
CA SER A 257 -23.92 -29.56 -7.02
C SER A 257 -23.60 -30.99 -7.44
N TYR A 258 -23.19 -31.86 -6.50
CA TYR A 258 -22.74 -33.22 -6.81
C TYR A 258 -23.78 -34.07 -7.54
N MET A 259 -25.06 -33.88 -7.23
CA MET A 259 -26.18 -34.63 -7.82
C MET A 259 -26.87 -33.89 -8.99
N LYS A 260 -26.30 -32.77 -9.45
CA LYS A 260 -26.88 -31.95 -10.51
C LYS A 260 -26.35 -32.36 -11.89
N VAL A 261 -27.15 -32.06 -12.90
CA VAL A 261 -26.83 -32.25 -14.30
C VAL A 261 -26.64 -30.87 -14.91
N PHE A 262 -25.59 -30.71 -15.73
CA PHE A 262 -25.29 -29.45 -16.39
C PHE A 262 -25.22 -29.65 -17.91
N GLY A 263 -26.02 -28.89 -18.64
CA GLY A 263 -26.14 -28.98 -20.09
C GLY A 263 -25.35 -27.90 -20.82
N LEU A 264 -25.59 -27.82 -22.12
CA LEU A 264 -25.05 -26.78 -23.00
C LEU A 264 -26.16 -25.80 -23.35
N ARG A 265 -25.79 -24.54 -23.50
CA ARG A 265 -26.64 -23.48 -24.02
C ARG A 265 -26.04 -22.91 -25.29
N GLU A 266 -26.91 -22.72 -26.27
CA GLU A 266 -26.66 -22.04 -27.52
C GLU A 266 -27.71 -20.93 -27.63
N GLU A 267 -27.26 -19.68 -27.66
CA GLU A 267 -28.14 -18.51 -27.67
C GLU A 267 -27.78 -17.60 -28.85
N HIS A 268 -28.79 -17.16 -29.60
CA HIS A 268 -28.66 -16.28 -30.76
C HIS A 268 -29.51 -15.04 -30.59
N ARG A 269 -28.90 -13.86 -30.75
CA ARG A 269 -29.60 -12.59 -30.84
C ARG A 269 -29.98 -12.32 -32.28
N VAL A 270 -31.28 -12.32 -32.57
CA VAL A 270 -31.82 -12.12 -33.92
C VAL A 270 -32.81 -10.97 -33.97
N SER A 271 -32.99 -10.36 -35.13
CA SER A 271 -34.07 -9.41 -35.39
C SER A 271 -35.42 -10.11 -35.37
N PHE A 272 -36.50 -9.37 -35.07
CA PHE A 272 -37.88 -9.88 -35.19
C PHE A 272 -38.18 -10.43 -36.59
N ARG A 273 -37.71 -9.75 -37.64
CA ARG A 273 -37.87 -10.21 -39.03
C ARG A 273 -37.27 -11.59 -39.24
N LEU A 274 -36.05 -11.82 -38.76
CA LEU A 274 -35.41 -13.13 -38.87
C LEU A 274 -36.10 -14.18 -38.00
N PHE A 275 -36.53 -13.80 -36.79
CA PHE A 275 -37.27 -14.70 -35.89
C PHE A 275 -38.55 -15.26 -36.55
N HIS A 276 -39.37 -14.40 -37.15
CA HIS A 276 -40.57 -14.84 -37.86
C HIS A 276 -40.27 -15.59 -39.17
N ALA A 277 -39.20 -15.23 -39.88
CA ALA A 277 -38.76 -15.98 -41.06
C ALA A 277 -38.35 -17.41 -40.69
N ILE A 278 -37.67 -17.60 -39.55
CA ILE A 278 -37.34 -18.95 -39.03
C ILE A 278 -38.61 -19.73 -38.70
N ASP A 279 -39.60 -19.11 -38.04
CA ASP A 279 -40.88 -19.75 -37.75
C ASP A 279 -41.61 -20.20 -39.02
N GLN A 280 -41.70 -19.32 -40.02
CA GLN A 280 -42.31 -19.63 -41.30
C GLN A 280 -41.61 -20.81 -41.98
N GLU A 281 -40.27 -20.82 -42.01
CA GLU A 281 -39.50 -21.89 -42.62
C GLU A 281 -39.69 -23.24 -41.91
N LEU A 282 -39.72 -23.24 -40.57
CA LEU A 282 -39.99 -24.45 -39.79
C LEU A 282 -41.42 -24.96 -39.98
N ARG A 283 -42.39 -24.09 -40.22
CA ARG A 283 -43.77 -24.47 -40.58
C ARG A 283 -43.83 -25.07 -41.98
N VAL A 284 -43.21 -24.42 -42.97
CA VAL A 284 -43.16 -24.88 -44.37
C VAL A 284 -42.50 -26.27 -44.47
N ARG A 285 -41.44 -26.51 -43.71
CA ARG A 285 -40.76 -27.82 -43.64
C ARG A 285 -41.47 -28.85 -42.75
N ASN A 286 -42.59 -28.48 -42.12
CA ASN A 286 -43.32 -29.29 -41.16
C ASN A 286 -42.48 -29.79 -39.97
N LEU A 287 -41.52 -28.97 -39.53
CA LEU A 287 -40.63 -29.25 -38.40
C LEU A 287 -41.07 -28.60 -37.08
N HIS A 288 -41.97 -27.61 -37.15
CA HIS A 288 -42.42 -26.82 -36.00
C HIS A 288 -43.02 -27.63 -34.83
N GLN A 289 -43.73 -28.73 -35.14
CA GLN A 289 -44.30 -29.64 -34.13
C GLN A 289 -43.36 -30.81 -33.77
N SER A 290 -42.29 -31.02 -34.55
CA SER A 290 -41.33 -32.07 -34.25
C SER A 290 -40.62 -31.75 -32.95
N ARG A 291 -40.47 -32.76 -32.08
CA ARG A 291 -39.55 -32.64 -30.95
C ARG A 291 -38.16 -32.40 -31.49
N LEU A 292 -37.46 -31.45 -30.86
CA LEU A 292 -36.07 -31.20 -31.21
C LEU A 292 -35.27 -32.51 -31.02
N PRO A 293 -34.59 -33.01 -32.06
CA PRO A 293 -33.96 -34.32 -32.00
C PRO A 293 -32.85 -34.32 -30.95
N GLY A 294 -32.68 -35.46 -30.28
CA GLY A 294 -31.46 -35.73 -29.51
C GLY A 294 -30.25 -35.76 -30.43
N VAL A 295 -29.05 -35.52 -29.88
CA VAL A 295 -27.82 -35.62 -30.66
C VAL A 295 -27.61 -37.09 -31.03
N SER A 296 -27.80 -37.42 -32.31
CA SER A 296 -27.70 -38.78 -32.87
C SER A 296 -26.37 -39.03 -33.59
N SER A 297 -25.38 -38.14 -33.42
CA SER A 297 -24.10 -38.18 -34.13
C SER A 297 -23.14 -39.18 -33.51
N ASP A 298 -22.39 -39.93 -34.34
CA ASP A 298 -21.26 -40.77 -33.91
C ASP A 298 -20.12 -39.96 -33.27
N VAL A 299 -20.08 -38.63 -33.51
CA VAL A 299 -19.14 -37.68 -32.91
C VAL A 299 -19.89 -36.56 -32.21
N GLU A 300 -19.88 -36.55 -30.88
CA GLU A 300 -20.51 -35.49 -30.09
C GLU A 300 -19.67 -34.19 -30.13
N PRO A 301 -20.29 -33.00 -30.31
CA PRO A 301 -19.57 -31.72 -30.31
C PRO A 301 -19.12 -31.27 -28.92
N PHE A 302 -19.29 -32.13 -27.92
CA PHE A 302 -19.02 -31.88 -26.51
C PHE A 302 -18.32 -33.07 -25.86
N TYR A 303 -17.81 -32.85 -24.67
CA TYR A 303 -17.44 -33.89 -23.73
C TYR A 303 -18.62 -34.12 -22.79
N SER A 304 -19.00 -35.38 -22.57
CA SER A 304 -19.86 -35.79 -21.46
C SER A 304 -19.01 -36.37 -20.35
N LEU A 305 -19.05 -35.74 -19.18
CA LEU A 305 -18.27 -36.16 -18.00
C LEU A 305 -19.22 -36.39 -16.83
N PRO A 306 -18.94 -37.36 -15.93
CA PRO A 306 -19.61 -37.41 -14.64
C PRO A 306 -19.45 -36.06 -13.93
N THR A 307 -20.55 -35.49 -13.44
CA THR A 307 -20.54 -34.20 -12.73
C THR A 307 -19.54 -34.24 -11.57
N SER A 308 -19.47 -35.36 -10.85
CA SER A 308 -18.52 -35.56 -9.75
C SER A 308 -17.05 -35.37 -10.18
N THR A 309 -16.66 -35.87 -11.35
CA THR A 309 -15.29 -35.75 -11.88
C THR A 309 -14.93 -34.29 -12.12
N LEU A 310 -15.83 -33.52 -12.76
CA LEU A 310 -15.58 -32.11 -13.05
C LEU A 310 -15.58 -31.25 -11.77
N LEU A 311 -16.47 -31.54 -10.81
CA LEU A 311 -16.47 -30.84 -9.53
C LEU A 311 -15.20 -31.13 -8.72
N PHE A 312 -14.69 -32.36 -8.78
CA PHE A 312 -13.42 -32.71 -8.15
C PHE A 312 -12.24 -31.98 -8.82
N TRP A 313 -12.26 -31.85 -10.14
CA TRP A 313 -11.31 -31.02 -10.87
C TRP A 313 -11.34 -29.56 -10.39
N PHE A 314 -12.51 -28.93 -10.31
CA PHE A 314 -12.63 -27.56 -9.78
C PHE A 314 -12.14 -27.46 -8.34
N TYR A 315 -12.45 -28.44 -7.49
CA TYR A 315 -11.98 -28.47 -6.11
C TYR A 315 -10.46 -28.37 -6.03
N TRP A 316 -9.73 -29.21 -6.77
CA TRP A 316 -8.26 -29.18 -6.76
C TRP A 316 -7.69 -27.94 -7.45
N ASN A 317 -8.29 -27.51 -8.56
CA ASN A 317 -7.81 -26.36 -9.31
C ASN A 317 -7.98 -25.04 -8.53
N ILE A 318 -9.04 -24.90 -7.73
CA ILE A 318 -9.20 -23.80 -6.77
C ILE A 318 -8.16 -23.94 -5.65
N ASN A 319 -8.11 -25.11 -5.01
CA ASN A 319 -7.30 -25.30 -3.80
C ASN A 319 -5.80 -25.13 -4.05
N LYS A 320 -5.25 -25.55 -5.19
CA LYS A 320 -3.81 -25.39 -5.44
C LYS A 320 -3.37 -23.92 -5.41
N PHE A 321 -4.20 -22.99 -5.89
CA PHE A 321 -3.87 -21.57 -5.88
C PHE A 321 -4.17 -20.95 -4.50
N CYS A 322 -5.22 -21.41 -3.81
CA CYS A 322 -5.45 -21.04 -2.40
C CYS A 322 -4.27 -21.44 -1.51
N VAL A 323 -3.80 -22.68 -1.64
CA VAL A 323 -2.64 -23.20 -0.90
C VAL A 323 -1.39 -22.41 -1.25
N GLY A 324 -1.13 -22.16 -2.53
CA GLY A 324 0.00 -21.32 -2.94
C GLY A 324 -0.02 -19.93 -2.29
N PHE A 325 -1.17 -19.25 -2.33
CA PHE A 325 -1.34 -17.96 -1.65
C PHE A 325 -1.14 -18.07 -0.13
N GLU A 326 -1.80 -19.03 0.52
CA GLU A 326 -1.77 -19.23 1.98
C GLU A 326 -0.38 -19.59 2.49
N SER A 327 0.37 -20.41 1.74
CA SER A 327 1.76 -20.76 2.06
C SER A 327 2.68 -19.54 2.01
N VAL A 328 2.59 -18.72 0.96
CA VAL A 328 3.40 -17.49 0.92
C VAL A 328 2.96 -16.51 2.01
N TYR A 329 1.65 -16.43 2.26
CA TYR A 329 1.10 -15.57 3.30
C TYR A 329 1.55 -15.99 4.71
N SER A 330 1.76 -17.30 4.96
CA SER A 330 2.20 -17.82 6.26
C SER A 330 3.71 -17.74 6.50
N ILE A 331 4.53 -17.79 5.44
CA ILE A 331 6.00 -17.66 5.52
C ILE A 331 6.41 -16.26 6.01
N ASN A 332 5.59 -15.24 5.75
CA ASN A 332 5.93 -13.87 6.13
C ASN A 332 5.67 -13.62 7.62
N ASP A 333 6.70 -13.19 8.35
CA ASP A 333 6.53 -12.48 9.62
C ASP A 333 5.64 -11.25 9.36
N ARG A 334 4.64 -11.01 10.21
CA ARG A 334 3.66 -9.91 10.07
C ARG A 334 4.30 -8.52 9.98
N HIS A 335 5.61 -8.41 10.25
CA HIS A 335 6.38 -7.18 10.25
C HIS A 335 7.16 -6.92 8.95
N PHE A 336 7.43 -7.94 8.12
CA PHE A 336 8.27 -7.82 6.92
C PHE A 336 7.86 -8.82 5.82
N VAL A 337 7.14 -8.33 4.80
CA VAL A 337 6.84 -9.08 3.56
C VAL A 337 7.74 -8.57 2.44
N THR A 338 8.52 -9.43 1.80
CA THR A 338 9.37 -8.96 0.68
C THR A 338 8.53 -8.59 -0.54
N TRP A 339 9.10 -7.74 -1.40
CA TRP A 339 8.46 -7.40 -2.67
C TRP A 339 8.23 -8.63 -3.57
N GLU A 340 9.15 -9.60 -3.61
CA GLU A 340 8.98 -10.79 -4.43
C GLU A 340 7.87 -11.70 -3.90
N HIS A 341 7.76 -11.87 -2.58
CA HIS A 341 6.63 -12.60 -1.96
C HIS A 341 5.29 -11.92 -2.24
N THR A 342 5.26 -10.58 -2.21
CA THR A 342 4.08 -9.78 -2.56
C THR A 342 3.60 -10.09 -3.99
N ARG A 343 4.52 -10.17 -4.95
CA ARG A 343 4.18 -10.46 -6.35
C ARG A 343 3.70 -11.89 -6.55
N ILE A 344 4.29 -12.85 -5.85
CA ILE A 344 3.87 -14.26 -5.90
C ILE A 344 2.47 -14.44 -5.29
N MET A 345 2.15 -13.76 -4.18
CA MET A 345 0.79 -13.75 -3.64
C MET A 345 -0.21 -13.15 -4.63
N MET A 346 0.13 -12.04 -5.30
CA MET A 346 -0.73 -11.47 -6.36
C MET A 346 -0.91 -12.43 -7.53
N MET A 347 0.14 -13.16 -7.92
CA MET A 347 0.06 -14.19 -8.96
C MET A 347 -1.01 -15.23 -8.62
N PHE A 348 -0.97 -15.81 -7.42
CA PHE A 348 -1.97 -16.80 -6.99
C PHE A 348 -3.39 -16.24 -6.96
N LEU A 349 -3.57 -15.03 -6.41
CA LEU A 349 -4.88 -14.37 -6.35
C LEU A 349 -5.47 -14.08 -7.74
N ARG A 350 -4.63 -13.75 -8.73
CA ARG A 350 -5.09 -13.57 -10.12
C ARG A 350 -5.44 -14.90 -10.79
N CYS A 351 -4.62 -15.93 -10.58
CA CYS A 351 -4.89 -17.26 -11.12
C CYS A 351 -6.20 -17.86 -10.57
N LEU A 352 -6.55 -17.58 -9.31
CA LEU A 352 -7.80 -18.04 -8.69
C LEU A 352 -9.06 -17.65 -9.47
N GLN A 353 -9.07 -16.48 -10.12
CA GLN A 353 -10.22 -16.03 -10.92
C GLN A 353 -10.53 -16.95 -12.12
N PHE A 354 -9.53 -17.71 -12.58
CA PHE A 354 -9.64 -18.59 -13.75
C PHE A 354 -9.67 -20.08 -13.39
N SER A 355 -9.65 -20.40 -12.10
CA SER A 355 -9.57 -21.79 -11.61
C SER A 355 -10.83 -22.61 -11.87
N TYR A 356 -11.97 -21.98 -12.12
CA TYR A 356 -13.25 -22.67 -12.34
C TYR A 356 -14.09 -22.07 -13.48
N ALA A 357 -13.85 -20.82 -13.87
CA ALA A 357 -14.66 -20.09 -14.85
C ALA A 357 -13.98 -19.92 -16.21
N GLY A 358 -14.80 -19.73 -17.25
CA GLY A 358 -14.37 -19.27 -18.58
C GLY A 358 -14.17 -17.76 -18.63
N GLY A 359 -13.12 -17.24 -18.00
CA GLY A 359 -12.77 -15.81 -18.04
C GLY A 359 -11.95 -15.44 -19.28
N LEU A 360 -11.81 -14.12 -19.55
CA LEU A 360 -10.93 -13.60 -20.62
C LEU A 360 -9.46 -13.63 -20.17
N LEU A 361 -8.90 -14.83 -20.12
CA LEU A 361 -7.51 -15.04 -19.69
C LEU A 361 -6.52 -14.22 -20.52
N GLN A 362 -6.78 -14.04 -21.83
CA GLN A 362 -5.93 -13.29 -22.74
C GLN A 362 -5.80 -11.80 -22.38
N ARG A 363 -6.77 -11.23 -21.64
CA ARG A 363 -6.70 -9.84 -21.16
C ARG A 363 -5.78 -9.68 -19.96
N VAL A 364 -5.47 -10.76 -19.24
CA VAL A 364 -4.52 -10.73 -18.12
C VAL A 364 -3.14 -11.11 -18.63
N SER A 365 -2.43 -10.15 -19.24
CA SER A 365 -1.14 -10.41 -19.90
C SER A 365 -0.11 -11.06 -18.97
N GLY A 366 -0.14 -10.75 -17.67
CA GLY A 366 0.75 -11.37 -16.68
C GLY A 366 0.54 -12.88 -16.51
N CYS A 367 -0.66 -13.40 -16.78
CA CYS A 367 -0.94 -14.83 -16.79
C CYS A 367 -0.77 -15.41 -18.20
N TRP A 368 -1.35 -14.75 -19.21
CA TRP A 368 -1.44 -15.28 -20.58
C TRP A 368 -0.11 -15.38 -21.31
N ARG A 369 0.65 -14.27 -21.36
CA ARG A 369 1.84 -14.16 -22.21
C ARG A 369 3.09 -14.64 -21.47
N ASP A 370 4.06 -15.14 -22.22
CA ASP A 370 5.38 -15.51 -21.71
C ASP A 370 6.32 -14.30 -21.64
N VAL A 371 6.82 -13.83 -22.80
CA VAL A 371 7.69 -12.65 -22.94
C VAL A 371 7.12 -11.73 -24.02
N TRP A 372 7.07 -10.42 -23.76
CA TRP A 372 6.72 -9.41 -24.75
C TRP A 372 7.36 -8.05 -24.43
N PHE A 373 7.36 -7.14 -25.41
CA PHE A 373 7.95 -5.82 -25.26
C PHE A 373 6.86 -4.73 -25.29
N ARG A 374 7.02 -3.70 -24.46
CA ARG A 374 6.15 -2.52 -24.41
C ARG A 374 6.94 -1.26 -24.75
N PRO A 375 6.35 -0.27 -25.43
CA PRO A 375 7.01 1.01 -25.64
C PRO A 375 7.38 1.69 -24.31
N ASP A 376 8.61 2.18 -24.19
CA ASP A 376 9.10 2.95 -23.04
C ASP A 376 10.06 4.05 -23.52
N ALA A 377 9.58 5.29 -23.50
CA ALA A 377 10.32 6.48 -23.96
C ALA A 377 11.58 6.79 -23.12
N ARG A 378 11.77 6.12 -21.97
CA ARG A 378 12.92 6.33 -21.08
C ARG A 378 14.12 5.45 -21.40
N ARG A 379 13.97 4.47 -22.29
CA ARG A 379 15.07 3.57 -22.70
C ARG A 379 15.60 3.96 -24.07
N THR A 380 16.88 3.68 -24.28
CA THR A 380 17.60 3.93 -25.54
C THR A 380 17.03 3.12 -26.71
N ASP A 381 16.52 1.92 -26.45
CA ASP A 381 15.84 1.05 -27.42
C ASP A 381 14.34 1.36 -27.58
N GLY A 382 13.79 2.28 -26.77
CA GLY A 382 12.37 2.58 -26.73
C GLY A 382 11.48 1.42 -26.26
N LEU A 383 12.05 0.32 -25.73
CA LEU A 383 11.33 -0.93 -25.46
C LEU A 383 11.63 -1.48 -24.06
N ARG A 384 10.57 -1.79 -23.33
CA ARG A 384 10.62 -2.46 -22.03
C ARG A 384 10.19 -3.91 -22.16
N ARG A 385 11.10 -4.83 -21.83
CA ARG A 385 10.79 -6.26 -21.65
C ARG A 385 9.80 -6.46 -20.51
N CYS A 386 8.80 -7.30 -20.74
CA CYS A 386 7.76 -7.69 -19.78
C CYS A 386 7.56 -9.19 -19.87
N GLU A 387 7.31 -9.81 -18.72
CA GLU A 387 7.11 -11.26 -18.62
C GLU A 387 5.87 -11.64 -17.83
N GLY A 388 5.31 -12.79 -18.18
CA GLY A 388 4.18 -13.43 -17.53
C GLY A 388 4.39 -14.93 -17.37
N LEU A 389 3.32 -15.65 -17.04
CA LEU A 389 3.34 -17.08 -16.72
C LEU A 389 3.36 -17.99 -17.96
N GLY A 390 3.08 -17.46 -19.15
CA GLY A 390 3.10 -18.22 -20.40
C GLY A 390 1.96 -19.23 -20.55
N PHE A 391 0.79 -18.96 -19.96
CA PHE A 391 -0.36 -19.85 -20.07
C PHE A 391 -0.79 -20.13 -21.50
N GLN A 392 -0.65 -19.19 -22.42
CA GLN A 392 -0.92 -19.42 -23.84
C GLN A 392 -0.16 -20.64 -24.35
N ARG A 393 1.17 -20.62 -24.19
CA ARG A 393 2.07 -21.65 -24.70
C ARG A 393 1.80 -22.99 -24.03
N ASN A 394 1.70 -23.02 -22.69
CA ASN A 394 1.50 -24.29 -21.97
C ASN A 394 0.13 -24.91 -22.25
N MET A 395 -0.91 -24.09 -22.47
CA MET A 395 -2.21 -24.59 -22.91
C MET A 395 -2.14 -25.20 -24.31
N GLU A 396 -1.46 -24.55 -25.25
CA GLU A 396 -1.27 -25.06 -26.62
C GLU A 396 -0.44 -26.36 -26.62
N GLU A 397 0.59 -26.46 -25.77
CA GLU A 397 1.52 -27.60 -25.74
C GLU A 397 1.00 -28.81 -24.92
N TYR A 398 0.35 -28.55 -23.78
CA TYR A 398 -0.04 -29.60 -22.81
C TYR A 398 -1.54 -29.70 -22.57
N GLY A 399 -2.36 -28.90 -23.24
CA GLY A 399 -3.80 -28.84 -23.03
C GLY A 399 -4.23 -28.13 -21.73
N TYR A 400 -3.28 -27.66 -20.91
CA TYR A 400 -3.53 -27.08 -19.60
C TYR A 400 -2.59 -25.92 -19.25
N ALA A 401 -3.12 -24.88 -18.61
CA ALA A 401 -2.32 -23.72 -18.19
C ALA A 401 -1.53 -24.01 -16.90
N TRP A 402 -0.32 -24.54 -17.06
CA TRP A 402 0.66 -24.61 -15.98
C TRP A 402 1.62 -23.41 -15.99
N PHE A 403 2.41 -23.24 -14.93
CA PHE A 403 3.44 -22.20 -14.86
C PHE A 403 4.70 -22.63 -15.61
N LEU A 404 5.27 -21.73 -16.43
CA LEU A 404 6.65 -21.90 -16.91
C LEU A 404 7.65 -21.88 -15.73
N ASP A 405 8.87 -22.38 -15.96
CA ASP A 405 9.95 -22.40 -14.95
C ASP A 405 10.49 -21.00 -14.64
N LYS A 406 9.68 -20.23 -13.91
CA LYS A 406 9.95 -18.86 -13.48
C LYS A 406 9.78 -18.67 -11.98
N VAL A 407 9.30 -19.69 -11.29
CA VAL A 407 9.07 -19.68 -9.83
C VAL A 407 10.12 -20.54 -9.14
N ASN A 408 10.75 -19.99 -8.12
CA ASN A 408 11.54 -20.74 -7.16
C ASN A 408 10.57 -21.19 -6.06
N TRP A 409 10.21 -22.47 -6.07
CA TRP A 409 9.25 -23.05 -5.14
C TRP A 409 9.79 -23.18 -3.71
N ASP A 410 11.11 -23.30 -3.53
CA ASP A 410 11.74 -23.41 -2.21
C ASP A 410 11.66 -22.10 -1.43
N THR A 411 11.87 -20.97 -2.14
CA THR A 411 11.84 -19.62 -1.55
C THR A 411 10.51 -18.90 -1.75
N MET A 412 9.61 -19.46 -2.58
CA MET A 412 8.36 -18.85 -3.03
C MET A 412 8.58 -17.45 -3.64
N THR A 413 9.58 -17.34 -4.53
CA THR A 413 9.94 -16.10 -5.26
C THR A 413 10.04 -16.33 -6.77
N PHE A 414 10.15 -15.27 -7.57
CA PHE A 414 10.46 -15.44 -9.00
C PHE A 414 11.96 -15.66 -9.20
N ARG A 415 12.34 -16.60 -10.07
CA ARG A 415 13.72 -16.90 -10.45
C ARG A 415 14.32 -15.77 -11.29
N GLN A 416 15.61 -15.49 -11.10
CA GLN A 416 16.37 -14.68 -12.05
C GLN A 416 16.68 -15.48 -13.32
N PRO A 417 16.76 -14.84 -14.50
CA PRO A 417 16.65 -13.40 -14.76
C PRO A 417 15.20 -12.89 -14.93
N SER A 418 14.19 -13.76 -14.88
CA SER A 418 12.80 -13.43 -15.19
C SER A 418 12.16 -12.50 -14.15
N ALA A 419 12.56 -12.62 -12.88
CA ALA A 419 12.01 -11.86 -11.76
C ALA A 419 11.93 -10.36 -12.05
N GLN A 420 12.96 -9.75 -12.60
CA GLN A 420 12.97 -8.30 -12.89
C GLN A 420 11.90 -7.84 -13.91
N TYR A 421 11.37 -8.77 -14.73
CA TYR A 421 10.43 -8.47 -15.82
C TYR A 421 8.99 -8.92 -15.53
N MET A 422 8.73 -9.72 -14.49
CA MET A 422 7.40 -10.27 -14.21
C MET A 422 6.32 -9.19 -13.97
N MET A 423 5.14 -9.37 -14.54
CA MET A 423 4.06 -8.36 -14.58
C MET A 423 3.06 -8.41 -13.42
N PHE A 424 3.36 -9.15 -12.35
CA PHE A 424 2.59 -9.18 -11.10
C PHE A 424 2.85 -7.97 -10.21
N ASN A 425 2.73 -6.79 -10.82
CA ASN A 425 2.68 -5.52 -10.10
C ASN A 425 1.20 -5.21 -9.81
N SER A 426 0.86 -4.18 -9.01
CA SER A 426 -0.53 -3.87 -8.63
C SER A 426 -1.24 -2.81 -9.51
N PRO A 427 -1.56 -3.00 -10.81
CA PRO A 427 -2.40 -2.06 -11.57
C PRO A 427 -3.77 -1.77 -10.93
N SER A 428 -4.38 -2.76 -10.28
CA SER A 428 -5.68 -2.65 -9.59
C SER A 428 -5.65 -1.59 -8.47
N VAL A 429 -4.59 -1.61 -7.66
CA VAL A 429 -4.36 -0.64 -6.59
C VAL A 429 -3.90 0.71 -7.16
N GLN A 430 -3.13 0.70 -8.25
CA GLN A 430 -2.75 1.93 -8.96
C GLN A 430 -3.96 2.68 -9.53
N ALA A 431 -4.99 1.95 -9.98
CA ALA A 431 -6.23 2.54 -10.46
C ALA A 431 -7.04 3.21 -9.33
N ALA A 432 -7.06 2.59 -8.15
CA ALA A 432 -7.73 3.16 -6.97
C ALA A 432 -7.07 4.46 -6.45
N PHE A 433 -5.81 4.72 -6.81
CA PHE A 433 -5.01 5.81 -6.24
C PHE A 433 -4.51 6.84 -7.27
N HIS A 434 -5.17 6.97 -8.41
CA HIS A 434 -4.76 7.87 -9.50
C HIS A 434 -4.44 9.31 -9.06
N ALA A 435 -5.20 9.88 -8.12
CA ALA A 435 -5.01 11.26 -7.64
C ALA A 435 -3.72 11.48 -6.83
N ARG A 436 -3.16 10.43 -6.20
CA ARG A 436 -1.95 10.50 -5.36
C ARG A 436 -0.87 9.52 -5.81
N TYR A 437 -0.95 9.09 -7.06
CA TYR A 437 -0.09 8.06 -7.63
C TYR A 437 1.40 8.38 -7.50
N ALA A 438 1.80 9.63 -7.74
CA ALA A 438 3.20 10.04 -7.60
C ALA A 438 3.73 9.82 -6.16
N GLN A 439 2.96 10.22 -5.16
CA GLN A 439 3.34 10.06 -3.75
C GLN A 439 3.39 8.59 -3.33
N ILE A 440 2.41 7.79 -3.76
CA ILE A 440 2.35 6.35 -3.48
C ILE A 440 3.49 5.60 -4.18
N ARG A 441 3.82 6.00 -5.41
CA ARG A 441 4.96 5.47 -6.15
C ARG A 441 6.27 5.79 -5.44
N ASP A 442 6.46 7.03 -5.00
CA ASP A 442 7.71 7.46 -4.37
C ASP A 442 7.91 6.75 -3.02
N VAL A 443 6.87 6.63 -2.19
CA VAL A 443 6.88 5.81 -0.98
C VAL A 443 7.21 4.35 -1.32
N ARG A 444 6.54 3.78 -2.32
CA ARG A 444 6.81 2.40 -2.74
C ARG A 444 8.27 2.22 -3.16
N LEU A 445 8.84 3.17 -3.91
CA LEU A 445 10.24 3.12 -4.32
C LEU A 445 11.17 3.14 -3.11
N ASP A 446 10.92 4.01 -2.12
CA ASP A 446 11.73 4.05 -0.91
C ASP A 446 11.69 2.72 -0.13
N PHE A 447 10.52 2.06 -0.05
CA PHE A 447 10.39 0.72 0.53
C PHE A 447 11.14 -0.34 -0.28
N LEU A 448 11.02 -0.33 -1.61
CA LEU A 448 11.75 -1.27 -2.49
C LEU A 448 13.27 -1.17 -2.28
N ARG A 449 13.79 0.04 -2.07
CA ARG A 449 15.21 0.28 -1.79
C ARG A 449 15.65 -0.30 -0.45
N VAL A 450 14.80 -0.27 0.58
CA VAL A 450 15.08 -0.93 1.87
C VAL A 450 15.12 -2.45 1.70
N HIS A 451 14.15 -3.03 0.99
CA HIS A 451 14.16 -4.47 0.69
C HIS A 451 15.37 -4.90 -0.16
N GLN A 452 15.78 -4.06 -1.11
CA GLN A 452 16.98 -4.33 -1.91
C GLN A 452 18.24 -4.29 -1.05
N ALA A 453 18.38 -3.29 -0.19
CA ALA A 453 19.49 -3.22 0.75
C ALA A 453 19.51 -4.44 1.69
N HIS A 454 18.37 -4.91 2.18
CA HIS A 454 18.28 -6.15 2.96
C HIS A 454 18.84 -7.35 2.20
N ARG A 455 18.43 -7.55 0.93
CA ARG A 455 18.96 -8.64 0.10
C ARG A 455 20.47 -8.57 -0.08
N TRP A 456 21.00 -7.37 -0.33
CA TRP A 456 22.45 -7.18 -0.43
C TRP A 456 23.15 -7.41 0.91
N MET A 457 22.53 -7.08 2.04
CA MET A 457 23.09 -7.40 3.36
C MET A 457 23.14 -8.90 3.62
N GLU A 458 22.17 -9.68 3.13
CA GLU A 458 22.18 -11.14 3.17
C GLU A 458 23.31 -11.70 2.29
N GLU A 459 23.40 -11.23 1.04
CA GLU A 459 24.40 -11.64 0.05
C GLU A 459 25.84 -11.35 0.52
N PHE A 460 26.09 -10.16 1.07
CA PHE A 460 27.40 -9.73 1.55
C PHE A 460 27.55 -9.85 3.08
N SER A 461 26.82 -10.78 3.70
CA SER A 461 26.76 -10.92 5.17
C SER A 461 28.13 -11.18 5.83
N SER A 462 29.10 -11.74 5.10
CA SER A 462 30.46 -11.99 5.57
C SER A 462 31.44 -10.83 5.33
N ILE A 463 31.03 -9.76 4.64
CA ILE A 463 31.91 -8.69 4.18
C ILE A 463 31.58 -7.38 4.91
N ALA A 464 32.28 -7.13 6.02
CA ALA A 464 32.01 -5.98 6.89
C ALA A 464 32.01 -4.60 6.17
N PRO A 465 32.91 -4.30 5.22
CA PRO A 465 32.87 -3.02 4.50
C PRO A 465 31.61 -2.82 3.63
N CYS A 466 31.07 -3.88 3.03
CA CYS A 466 29.81 -3.84 2.29
C CYS A 466 28.64 -3.53 3.23
N LEU A 467 28.61 -4.19 4.40
CA LEU A 467 27.60 -3.96 5.42
C LEU A 467 27.65 -2.53 5.98
N ASP A 468 28.84 -1.97 6.19
CA ASP A 468 29.00 -0.58 6.63
C ASP A 468 28.49 0.42 5.57
N LEU A 469 28.73 0.16 4.27
CA LEU A 469 28.18 0.95 3.17
C LEU A 469 26.64 0.89 3.15
N LEU A 470 26.07 -0.30 3.30
CA LEU A 470 24.62 -0.53 3.31
C LEU A 470 23.95 0.10 4.54
N ARG A 471 24.59 0.04 5.72
CA ARG A 471 24.16 0.79 6.92
C ARG A 471 24.14 2.30 6.69
N GLY A 472 25.18 2.83 6.03
CA GLY A 472 25.26 4.22 5.61
C GLY A 472 24.15 4.60 4.64
N PHE A 473 23.86 3.74 3.66
CA PHE A 473 22.78 3.90 2.70
C PHE A 473 21.41 3.97 3.40
N LEU A 474 21.08 3.00 4.27
CA LEU A 474 19.82 2.98 5.03
C LEU A 474 19.66 4.20 5.93
N ARG A 475 20.76 4.70 6.50
CA ARG A 475 20.77 5.94 7.30
C ARG A 475 20.41 7.15 6.44
N GLN A 476 21.11 7.36 5.32
CA GLN A 476 20.85 8.48 4.42
C GLN A 476 19.43 8.40 3.82
N LEU A 477 18.96 7.21 3.46
CA LEU A 477 17.61 6.98 2.98
C LEU A 477 16.57 7.39 4.04
N SER A 478 16.74 6.95 5.28
CA SER A 478 15.84 7.29 6.40
C SER A 478 15.75 8.80 6.62
N LEU A 479 16.88 9.51 6.62
CA LEU A 479 16.92 10.97 6.75
C LEU A 479 16.29 11.68 5.54
N CYS A 480 16.49 11.15 4.34
CA CYS A 480 15.87 11.66 3.11
C CYS A 480 14.35 11.55 3.16
N VAL A 481 13.81 10.36 3.48
CA VAL A 481 12.35 10.15 3.59
C VAL A 481 11.75 11.03 4.69
N PHE A 482 12.47 11.26 5.80
CA PHE A 482 12.03 12.20 6.84
C PHE A 482 11.83 13.61 6.28
N ARG A 483 12.79 14.13 5.50
CA ARG A 483 12.66 15.45 4.85
C ARG A 483 11.49 15.48 3.87
N LYS A 484 11.30 14.44 3.05
CA LYS A 484 10.13 14.32 2.15
C LYS A 484 8.83 14.47 2.93
N ASP A 485 8.69 13.77 4.06
CA ASP A 485 7.49 13.81 4.90
C ASP A 485 7.24 15.16 5.59
N VAL A 486 8.32 15.89 5.95
CA VAL A 486 8.25 17.27 6.44
C VAL A 486 7.75 18.21 5.35
N PHE A 487 8.37 18.20 4.18
CA PHE A 487 7.96 19.08 3.07
C PHE A 487 6.59 18.75 2.50
N LEU A 488 6.17 17.47 2.54
CA LEU A 488 4.82 17.08 2.18
C LEU A 488 3.77 17.69 3.12
N GLN A 489 4.07 17.81 4.41
CA GLN A 489 3.18 18.42 5.41
C GLN A 489 2.96 19.92 5.15
N VAL A 490 4.01 20.62 4.68
CA VAL A 490 3.98 22.05 4.37
C VAL A 490 3.86 22.33 2.87
N LYS A 491 3.44 21.35 2.06
CA LYS A 491 3.40 21.45 0.59
C LYS A 491 2.66 22.71 0.09
N ARG A 492 1.60 23.11 0.79
CA ARG A 492 0.81 24.32 0.47
C ARG A 492 1.58 25.64 0.58
N LEU A 493 2.71 25.63 1.29
CA LEU A 493 3.55 26.80 1.53
C LEU A 493 4.74 26.85 0.55
N LEU A 494 4.98 25.79 -0.23
CA LEU A 494 6.13 25.69 -1.12
C LEU A 494 5.93 26.52 -2.40
N HIS A 495 6.98 27.24 -2.80
CA HIS A 495 7.05 27.87 -4.11
C HIS A 495 7.08 26.81 -5.22
N PRO A 496 6.31 26.95 -6.32
CA PRO A 496 6.24 25.95 -7.39
C PRO A 496 7.60 25.52 -7.94
N ASP A 497 8.53 26.46 -8.12
CA ASP A 497 9.86 26.20 -8.69
C ASP A 497 10.79 25.38 -7.77
N HIS A 498 10.55 25.44 -6.45
CA HIS A 498 11.36 24.75 -5.45
C HIS A 498 10.69 23.49 -4.92
N ALA A 499 9.38 23.33 -5.16
CA ALA A 499 8.60 22.19 -4.71
C ALA A 499 9.18 20.82 -5.15
N PRO A 500 9.68 20.62 -6.39
CA PRO A 500 10.25 19.33 -6.79
C PRO A 500 11.44 18.90 -5.93
N ARG A 501 12.39 19.80 -5.67
CA ARG A 501 13.59 19.52 -4.85
C ARG A 501 13.23 19.28 -3.38
N ALA A 502 12.31 20.09 -2.84
CA ALA A 502 11.84 19.93 -1.47
C ALA A 502 11.13 18.59 -1.26
N LEU A 503 10.23 18.22 -2.17
CA LEU A 503 9.49 16.95 -2.14
C LEU A 503 10.37 15.73 -2.45
N ALA A 504 11.52 15.92 -3.10
CA ALA A 504 12.55 14.89 -3.27
C ALA A 504 13.41 14.67 -1.99
N GLY A 505 13.28 15.53 -0.97
CA GLY A 505 14.08 15.46 0.25
C GLY A 505 15.49 16.03 0.09
N GLU A 506 15.73 16.86 -0.93
CA GLU A 506 17.04 17.46 -1.23
C GLU A 506 17.28 18.79 -0.52
N VAL A 507 16.23 19.40 0.03
CA VAL A 507 16.33 20.69 0.71
C VAL A 507 16.67 20.46 2.19
N PRO A 508 17.70 21.11 2.73
CA PRO A 508 18.03 21.04 4.16
C PRO A 508 16.92 21.58 5.06
N LEU A 509 16.83 21.05 6.28
CA LEU A 509 15.95 21.61 7.31
C LEU A 509 16.70 22.64 8.15
N SER A 510 16.96 23.81 7.56
CA SER A 510 17.49 25.00 8.23
C SER A 510 16.55 26.18 8.01
N TYR A 511 16.69 27.25 8.82
CA TYR A 511 15.81 28.42 8.71
C TYR A 511 15.86 29.03 7.31
N ASP A 512 17.05 29.31 6.79
CA ASP A 512 17.23 29.94 5.49
C ASP A 512 16.86 29.03 4.31
N SER A 513 17.18 27.74 4.39
CA SER A 513 16.78 26.79 3.33
C SER A 513 15.27 26.66 3.23
N ILE A 514 14.56 26.61 4.35
CA ILE A 514 13.10 26.50 4.36
C ILE A 514 12.45 27.82 3.92
N ARG A 515 12.94 28.96 4.43
CA ARG A 515 12.44 30.29 4.05
C ARG A 515 12.51 30.52 2.54
N ARG A 516 13.60 30.12 1.89
CA ARG A 516 13.80 30.31 0.43
C ARG A 516 12.89 29.46 -0.44
N VAL A 517 12.45 28.30 0.05
CA VAL A 517 11.55 27.42 -0.71
C VAL A 517 10.07 27.74 -0.47
N PHE A 518 9.75 28.69 0.41
CA PHE A 518 8.38 29.09 0.72
C PHE A 518 7.93 30.29 -0.13
N ILE A 519 6.61 30.36 -0.39
CA ILE A 519 5.97 31.53 -1.01
C ILE A 519 6.17 32.79 -0.14
N GLU A 520 6.17 33.98 -0.75
CA GLU A 520 6.48 35.25 -0.07
C GLU A 520 5.71 35.48 1.24
N GLY A 521 4.40 35.19 1.26
CA GLY A 521 3.55 35.31 2.46
C GLY A 521 3.78 34.27 3.56
N ALA A 522 4.64 33.27 3.34
CA ALA A 522 4.98 32.21 4.28
C ALA A 522 6.45 32.23 4.73
N GLN A 523 7.26 33.17 4.24
CA GLN A 523 8.70 33.24 4.54
C GLN A 523 9.00 33.49 6.03
N THR A 524 8.09 34.13 6.77
CA THR A 524 8.20 34.30 8.22
C THR A 524 7.83 33.01 8.94
N LEU A 525 8.82 32.17 9.24
CA LEU A 525 8.62 30.88 9.91
C LEU A 525 8.21 31.06 11.38
N PRO A 526 7.05 30.52 11.83
CA PRO A 526 6.67 30.54 13.23
C PRO A 526 7.56 29.62 14.04
N LEU A 527 8.48 30.21 14.82
CA LEU A 527 9.29 29.48 15.80
C LEU A 527 8.53 29.36 17.12
N LEU A 528 8.63 28.20 17.76
CA LEU A 528 7.92 27.92 19.02
C LEU A 528 8.30 28.91 20.14
N ASP A 529 7.31 29.59 20.71
CA ASP A 529 7.50 30.50 21.86
C ASP A 529 7.72 29.73 23.18
N GLN A 530 8.72 30.17 23.94
CA GLN A 530 9.45 29.38 24.93
C GLN A 530 8.84 29.35 26.34
N ARG A 531 7.81 30.16 26.60
CA ARG A 531 7.20 30.28 27.94
C ARG A 531 6.29 29.10 28.33
N ARG A 532 5.90 28.22 27.39
CA ARG A 532 4.94 27.11 27.61
C ARG A 532 5.25 25.85 26.78
N ILE A 533 6.47 25.33 26.85
CA ILE A 533 6.89 24.15 26.06
C ILE A 533 6.85 22.85 26.90
N ALA A 534 6.33 21.76 26.30
CA ALA A 534 6.32 20.41 26.89
C ALA A 534 7.62 19.61 26.63
N VAL A 535 8.36 19.93 25.57
CA VAL A 535 9.60 19.26 25.12
C VAL A 535 10.79 20.19 25.36
N LYS A 536 11.63 19.88 26.36
CA LYS A 536 12.78 20.73 26.75
C LYS A 536 14.13 20.22 26.24
N SER A 537 14.20 18.99 25.72
CA SER A 537 15.44 18.40 25.22
C SER A 537 15.32 17.86 23.79
N VAL A 538 16.47 17.84 23.13
CA VAL A 538 16.66 17.23 21.81
C VAL A 538 16.35 15.73 21.82
N ASP A 539 16.66 15.05 22.92
CA ASP A 539 16.39 13.62 23.05
C ASP A 539 14.89 13.34 23.08
N THR A 540 14.11 14.18 23.75
CA THR A 540 12.65 14.07 23.79
C THR A 540 12.03 14.35 22.42
N ILE A 541 12.50 15.36 21.67
CA ILE A 541 11.97 15.62 20.31
C ILE A 541 12.32 14.47 19.35
N PHE A 542 13.55 13.94 19.42
CA PHE A 542 13.95 12.78 18.63
C PHE A 542 13.09 11.55 18.98
N ALA A 543 12.88 11.29 20.27
CA ALA A 543 12.05 10.18 20.72
C ALA A 543 10.60 10.29 20.21
N TRP A 544 10.04 11.50 20.24
CA TRP A 544 8.70 11.72 19.74
C TRP A 544 8.60 11.51 18.23
N LEU A 545 9.56 12.01 17.46
CA LEU A 545 9.57 11.89 15.99
C LEU A 545 9.90 10.47 15.51
N TRP A 546 10.87 9.77 16.09
CA TRP A 546 11.42 8.54 15.51
C TRP A 546 10.96 7.26 16.24
N GLU A 547 11.00 7.21 17.57
CA GLU A 547 10.82 5.97 18.35
C GLU A 547 9.42 5.38 18.21
N TRP A 548 9.30 4.05 18.17
CA TRP A 548 8.02 3.38 17.91
C TRP A 548 7.60 2.36 18.98
N LYS A 549 8.50 1.92 19.87
CA LYS A 549 8.25 0.79 20.77
C LYS A 549 7.56 1.10 22.10
N ASP A 550 7.35 2.37 22.46
CA ASP A 550 6.81 2.67 23.79
C ASP A 550 5.55 3.53 23.68
N GLY A 551 4.49 3.15 24.40
CA GLY A 551 3.26 3.94 24.61
C GLY A 551 3.48 5.30 25.29
N ARG A 552 4.73 5.77 25.38
CA ARG A 552 5.19 7.05 25.94
C ARG A 552 4.65 8.28 25.20
N TYR A 553 4.39 8.18 23.89
CA TYR A 553 3.87 9.28 23.08
C TYR A 553 2.69 8.85 22.19
N ASP A 554 1.51 9.46 22.42
CA ASP A 554 0.32 9.26 21.58
C ASP A 554 0.46 10.05 20.26
N ARG A 555 0.45 9.33 19.13
CA ARG A 555 0.73 9.84 17.77
C ARG A 555 -0.50 9.64 16.86
N LYS A 556 -1.65 10.14 17.30
CA LYS A 556 -2.91 9.96 16.56
C LYS A 556 -2.80 10.56 15.17
N GLY A 557 -3.04 9.75 14.16
CA GLY A 557 -3.08 10.18 12.76
C GLY A 557 -1.73 10.41 12.08
N TRP A 558 -0.60 10.09 12.72
CA TRP A 558 0.71 10.19 12.06
C TRP A 558 1.73 9.14 12.50
N LYS A 559 1.28 8.10 13.23
CA LYS A 559 2.15 7.01 13.66
C LYS A 559 2.77 6.25 12.47
N ASP A 560 2.01 6.09 11.39
CA ASP A 560 2.37 5.31 10.20
C ASP A 560 2.90 6.23 9.06
N LYS A 561 3.68 7.26 9.41
CA LYS A 561 4.34 8.10 8.39
C LYS A 561 5.45 7.32 7.68
N PRO A 562 5.61 7.48 6.34
CA PRO A 562 6.60 6.76 5.54
C PRO A 562 8.00 6.70 6.17
N TYR A 563 8.55 7.82 6.66
CA TYR A 563 9.91 7.82 7.22
C TYR A 563 10.08 6.93 8.45
N ARG A 564 9.05 6.82 9.30
CA ARG A 564 9.09 6.00 10.52
C ARG A 564 9.10 4.52 10.18
N MET A 565 8.47 4.18 9.07
CA MET A 565 8.33 2.80 8.61
C MET A 565 9.59 2.36 7.88
N VAL A 566 10.16 3.22 7.03
CA VAL A 566 11.51 3.03 6.47
C VAL A 566 12.53 2.86 7.59
N TYR A 567 12.46 3.69 8.63
CA TYR A 567 13.32 3.59 9.80
C TYR A 567 13.15 2.27 10.56
N GLN A 568 11.90 1.84 10.81
CA GLN A 568 11.60 0.57 11.47
C GLN A 568 12.10 -0.63 10.66
N GLN A 569 11.80 -0.68 9.36
CA GLN A 569 12.27 -1.77 8.48
C GLN A 569 13.78 -1.80 8.35
N SER A 570 14.45 -0.64 8.29
CA SER A 570 15.91 -0.55 8.29
C SER A 570 16.51 -1.10 9.59
N PHE A 571 15.90 -0.79 10.74
CA PHE A 571 16.33 -1.33 12.03
C PHE A 571 16.15 -2.85 12.10
N GLU A 572 14.99 -3.36 11.65
CA GLU A 572 14.68 -4.80 11.63
C GLU A 572 15.59 -5.56 10.67
N ALA A 573 15.90 -4.99 9.50
CA ALA A 573 16.86 -5.54 8.54
C ALA A 573 18.25 -5.71 9.17
N ILE A 574 18.78 -4.66 9.80
CA ILE A 574 20.08 -4.70 10.48
C ILE A 574 20.03 -5.67 11.67
N HIS A 575 18.92 -5.69 12.42
CA HIS A 575 18.76 -6.59 13.57
C HIS A 575 18.80 -8.06 13.17
N ARG A 576 18.14 -8.43 12.06
CA ARG A 576 18.10 -9.82 11.57
C ARG A 576 19.47 -10.31 11.07
N ILE A 577 20.24 -9.47 10.39
CA ILE A 577 21.53 -9.86 9.79
C ILE A 577 22.71 -9.70 10.76
N LEU A 578 22.76 -8.60 11.51
CA LEU A 578 23.93 -8.20 12.31
C LEU A 578 23.67 -8.22 13.82
N GLY A 579 22.46 -8.58 14.25
CA GLY A 579 22.09 -8.65 15.65
C GLY A 579 21.67 -7.31 16.27
N LYS A 580 21.24 -7.39 17.53
CA LYS A 580 20.59 -6.28 18.27
C LYS A 580 21.53 -5.10 18.54
N ASP A 581 22.80 -5.37 18.84
CA ASP A 581 23.75 -4.31 19.23
C ASP A 581 24.17 -3.45 18.04
N GLN A 582 24.38 -4.06 16.87
CA GLN A 582 24.65 -3.32 15.63
C GLN A 582 23.45 -2.47 15.19
N ALA A 583 22.22 -2.96 15.39
CA ALA A 583 21.01 -2.18 15.14
C ALA A 583 20.90 -0.97 16.10
N ARG A 584 21.27 -1.13 17.38
CA ARG A 584 21.34 -0.03 18.36
C ARG A 584 22.43 0.99 18.01
N GLU A 585 23.60 0.53 17.58
CA GLU A 585 24.69 1.39 17.13
C GLU A 585 24.29 2.19 15.89
N TRP A 586 23.65 1.55 14.91
CA TRP A 586 23.11 2.23 13.73
C TRP A 586 22.07 3.30 14.10
N LYS A 587 21.15 2.97 15.02
CA LYS A 587 20.18 3.93 15.56
C LYS A 587 20.85 5.14 16.20
N LYS A 588 21.91 4.93 17.00
CA LYS A 588 22.70 6.01 17.60
C LYS A 588 23.36 6.87 16.50
N ALA A 589 23.94 6.25 15.48
CA ALA A 589 24.55 6.96 14.36
C ALA A 589 23.53 7.78 13.54
N LEU A 590 22.31 7.24 13.34
CA LEU A 590 21.21 7.96 12.70
C LEU A 590 20.79 9.18 13.51
N LYS A 591 20.64 9.03 14.84
CA LYS A 591 20.35 10.14 15.75
C LYS A 591 21.42 11.22 15.68
N THR A 592 22.69 10.85 15.76
CA THR A 592 23.81 11.80 15.66
C THR A 592 23.76 12.57 14.33
N SER A 593 23.62 11.86 13.21
CA SER A 593 23.54 12.48 11.88
C SER A 593 22.32 13.39 11.75
N PHE A 594 21.17 13.00 12.33
CA PHE A 594 19.96 13.82 12.36
C PHE A 594 20.20 15.17 13.05
N LEU A 595 20.84 15.17 14.23
CA LEU A 595 21.10 16.39 15.00
C LEU A 595 22.10 17.32 14.32
N GLN A 596 23.15 16.74 13.74
CA GLN A 596 24.21 17.51 13.10
C GLN A 596 23.76 18.18 11.78
N SER A 597 22.66 17.70 11.17
CA SER A 597 22.20 18.15 9.84
C SER A 597 20.82 18.82 9.80
N HIS A 598 19.95 18.63 10.81
CA HIS A 598 18.60 19.19 10.81
C HIS A 598 18.43 20.17 11.98
N TRP A 599 18.56 21.46 11.69
CA TRP A 599 18.53 22.53 12.71
C TRP A 599 17.14 23.12 12.91
N LEU A 600 16.23 22.88 11.97
CA LEU A 600 14.81 23.22 12.11
C LEU A 600 13.95 21.95 12.08
N LEU A 601 13.34 21.59 13.20
CA LEU A 601 12.58 20.36 13.33
C LEU A 601 11.07 20.62 13.37
N PRO A 602 10.24 19.73 12.81
CA PRO A 602 8.80 19.78 13.02
C PRO A 602 8.49 19.64 14.50
N TYR A 603 7.62 20.50 15.04
CA TYR A 603 7.16 20.38 16.43
C TYR A 603 5.87 19.55 16.48
N PRO A 604 5.92 18.27 16.93
CA PRO A 604 4.78 17.39 16.92
C PRO A 604 3.80 17.70 18.05
N HIS A 605 2.57 17.21 17.89
CA HIS A 605 1.58 17.17 18.97
C HIS A 605 0.74 15.89 18.87
N LYS A 606 -0.09 15.64 19.88
CA LYS A 606 -0.87 14.40 20.02
C LYS A 606 -1.68 14.02 18.77
N ASN A 607 -2.27 15.01 18.11
CA ASN A 607 -3.20 14.82 17.00
C ASN A 607 -2.59 15.14 15.63
N GLY A 608 -1.29 15.43 15.54
CA GLY A 608 -0.68 15.76 14.26
C GLY A 608 0.83 15.93 14.27
N PHE A 609 1.42 15.65 13.12
CA PHE A 609 2.88 15.65 12.92
C PHE A 609 3.53 17.03 13.12
N MET A 610 2.81 18.11 12.79
CA MET A 610 3.23 19.49 13.07
C MET A 610 2.09 20.25 13.73
N ARG A 611 2.38 20.91 14.85
CA ARG A 611 1.44 21.83 15.51
C ARG A 611 1.30 23.09 14.67
N LYS A 612 0.08 23.64 14.58
CA LYS A 612 -0.17 24.96 13.98
C LYS A 612 -0.16 26.06 15.05
N SER A 613 0.35 27.23 14.68
CA SER A 613 0.28 28.44 15.49
C SER A 613 -1.17 28.89 15.58
N LYS A 614 -1.58 29.37 16.75
CA LYS A 614 -2.93 29.94 16.94
C LYS A 614 -3.06 31.29 16.24
N ASP A 615 -1.96 32.03 16.14
CA ASP A 615 -1.95 33.40 15.64
C ASP A 615 -1.83 33.44 14.12
N THR A 616 -0.98 32.59 13.53
CA THR A 616 -0.71 32.60 12.08
C THR A 616 -1.37 31.45 11.32
N GLY A 617 -1.89 30.42 11.99
CA GLY A 617 -2.43 29.22 11.34
C GLY A 617 -1.39 28.38 10.57
N GLN A 618 -0.12 28.75 10.62
CA GLN A 618 1.02 28.08 9.99
C GLN A 618 1.67 27.06 10.93
N GLU A 619 2.38 26.11 10.36
CA GLU A 619 3.11 25.05 11.06
C GLU A 619 4.27 25.62 11.91
N VAL A 620 4.36 25.17 13.16
CA VAL A 620 5.34 25.65 14.15
C VAL A 620 6.59 24.78 14.13
N TRP A 621 7.74 25.44 14.19
CA TRP A 621 9.05 24.83 14.11
C TRP A 621 9.80 24.88 15.44
N TRP A 622 10.59 23.83 15.68
CA TRP A 622 11.50 23.71 16.81
C TRP A 622 12.94 23.98 16.34
N SER A 623 13.57 24.99 16.92
CA SER A 623 14.90 25.47 16.51
C SER A 623 15.99 24.82 17.35
N SER A 624 16.74 23.90 16.74
CA SER A 624 17.91 23.24 17.32
C SER A 624 19.14 24.10 17.10
N SER A 625 19.92 24.34 18.16
CA SER A 625 21.19 25.07 18.08
C SER A 625 22.23 24.48 19.01
N ASN A 626 23.50 24.67 18.65
CA ASN A 626 24.65 24.44 19.51
C ASN A 626 25.43 25.77 19.60
N ALA A 627 25.63 26.28 20.82
CA ALA A 627 26.19 27.61 21.04
C ALA A 627 27.65 27.72 20.58
N GLU A 628 28.45 26.68 20.83
CA GLU A 628 29.87 26.66 20.44
C GLU A 628 30.01 26.61 18.91
N LEU A 629 29.21 25.77 18.26
CA LEU A 629 29.18 25.67 16.80
C LEU A 629 28.69 26.97 16.15
N HIS A 630 27.70 27.64 16.76
CA HIS A 630 27.21 28.93 16.29
C HIS A 630 28.30 30.00 16.33
N GLU A 631 28.98 30.15 17.46
CA GLU A 631 30.08 31.12 17.60
C GLU A 631 31.27 30.78 16.69
N HIS A 632 31.59 29.48 16.52
CA HIS A 632 32.61 29.05 15.58
C HIS A 632 32.30 29.51 14.16
N TYR A 633 31.08 29.26 13.65
CA TYR A 633 30.74 29.69 12.31
C TYR A 633 30.64 31.20 12.16
N LYS A 634 30.14 31.89 13.18
CA LYS A 634 30.11 33.35 13.21
C LYS A 634 31.52 33.95 13.11
N GLN A 635 32.53 33.35 13.75
CA GLN A 635 33.91 33.82 13.70
C GLN A 635 34.60 33.48 12.38
N TRP A 636 34.42 32.25 11.89
CA TRP A 636 35.10 31.78 10.68
C TRP A 636 34.47 32.27 9.37
N TYR A 637 33.16 32.47 9.37
CA TYR A 637 32.38 32.79 8.16
C TYR A 637 31.63 34.12 8.25
N GLY A 638 31.76 34.87 9.34
CA GLY A 638 31.06 36.13 9.61
C GLY A 638 31.34 37.29 8.64
N GLY A 639 32.17 37.08 7.61
CA GLY A 639 32.39 38.03 6.52
C GLY A 639 32.47 37.44 5.11
N THR A 640 32.49 36.10 4.93
CA THR A 640 32.82 35.44 3.65
C THR A 640 31.69 34.61 3.05
N TYR A 641 30.78 34.04 3.85
CA TYR A 641 29.59 33.33 3.35
C TYR A 641 28.40 34.29 3.28
N ARG A 642 27.71 34.33 2.14
CA ARG A 642 26.44 35.07 2.06
C ARG A 642 25.38 34.29 2.83
N VAL A 643 24.44 35.02 3.44
CA VAL A 643 23.27 34.44 4.12
C VAL A 643 22.60 33.42 3.19
N GLY A 644 22.74 32.14 3.53
CA GLY A 644 22.22 30.94 2.88
C GLY A 644 23.11 30.24 1.82
N ASP A 645 24.41 30.47 1.80
CA ASP A 645 25.35 29.51 1.19
C ASP A 645 25.33 28.18 2.00
N LEU A 646 25.37 27.03 1.30
CA LEU A 646 25.30 25.71 1.93
C LEU A 646 26.71 25.20 2.27
N LEU A 647 26.90 24.77 3.52
CA LEU A 647 28.10 24.09 3.96
C LEU A 647 28.10 22.64 3.43
N PRO A 648 29.23 22.12 2.93
CA PRO A 648 29.30 20.77 2.37
C PRO A 648 28.90 19.69 3.39
N ALA A 649 28.20 18.64 2.93
CA ALA A 649 27.76 17.54 3.79
C ALA A 649 28.92 16.85 4.54
N SER A 650 30.14 16.93 4.00
CA SER A 650 31.35 16.39 4.60
C SER A 650 31.70 17.01 5.97
N TYR A 651 31.16 18.19 6.30
CA TYR A 651 31.41 18.88 7.57
C TYR A 651 30.60 18.28 8.73
N ILE A 652 29.51 17.56 8.44
CA ILE A 652 28.64 16.94 9.45
C ILE A 652 29.44 16.08 10.44
N LYS A 653 30.44 15.34 9.95
CA LYS A 653 31.30 14.48 10.77
C LYS A 653 32.15 15.23 11.80
N HIS A 654 32.32 16.53 11.64
CA HIS A 654 33.10 17.41 12.52
C HIS A 654 32.21 18.16 13.53
N HIS A 655 30.89 18.05 13.43
CA HIS A 655 29.99 18.75 14.34
C HIS A 655 29.94 18.08 15.72
N PRO A 656 29.66 18.85 16.78
CA PRO A 656 29.43 18.29 18.11
C PRO A 656 28.35 17.21 18.10
N THR A 657 28.54 16.17 18.89
CA THR A 657 27.54 15.10 19.08
C THR A 657 26.66 15.36 20.31
N THR A 658 27.07 16.28 21.17
CA THR A 658 26.42 16.68 22.43
C THR A 658 26.05 18.17 22.42
N ASP A 659 25.38 18.63 23.48
CA ASP A 659 25.12 20.06 23.74
C ASP A 659 24.23 20.76 22.69
N TRP A 660 23.48 19.96 21.94
CA TRP A 660 22.37 20.46 21.13
C TRP A 660 21.17 20.76 22.02
N GLY A 661 20.59 21.94 21.85
CA GLY A 661 19.44 22.39 22.63
C GLY A 661 18.51 23.30 21.83
N CYS A 662 17.40 23.68 22.45
CA CYS A 662 16.55 24.73 21.89
C CYS A 662 17.31 26.07 21.94
N SER A 663 17.32 26.83 20.85
CA SER A 663 17.99 28.13 20.81
C SER A 663 17.32 29.15 21.76
N TYR A 664 18.03 29.63 22.78
CA TYR A 664 17.54 30.65 23.73
C TYR A 664 18.11 32.04 23.36
N GLY A 665 17.25 33.05 23.15
CA GLY A 665 17.67 34.44 22.91
C GLY A 665 17.82 34.83 21.44
N ARG A 666 18.72 35.78 21.13
CA ARG A 666 19.09 36.15 19.75
C ARG A 666 20.51 35.62 19.46
N PRO A 667 20.75 35.00 18.28
CA PRO A 667 19.76 34.65 17.26
C PRO A 667 18.89 33.46 17.70
N ARG A 668 17.64 33.41 17.24
CA ARG A 668 16.65 32.37 17.60
C ARG A 668 16.85 31.05 16.85
N TYR A 669 17.85 30.96 15.97
CA TYR A 669 18.14 29.84 15.08
C TYR A 669 19.59 29.89 14.58
N MET A 670 20.08 28.76 14.05
CA MET A 670 21.38 28.68 13.37
C MET A 670 21.32 29.37 12.00
N GLU A 671 22.22 30.32 11.75
CA GLU A 671 22.23 31.18 10.53
C GLU A 671 22.79 30.48 9.28
N HIS A 672 23.52 29.37 9.44
CA HIS A 672 24.05 28.61 8.30
C HIS A 672 23.13 27.45 7.92
N ALA A 673 23.45 26.74 6.84
CA ALA A 673 22.70 25.58 6.38
C ALA A 673 23.65 24.49 5.86
N MET A 674 23.33 23.23 6.10
CA MET A 674 24.14 22.08 5.72
C MET A 674 23.56 21.37 4.50
N GLU A 675 24.39 20.98 3.53
CA GLU A 675 23.95 20.05 2.49
C GLU A 675 23.55 18.69 3.12
N PRO A 676 22.45 18.06 2.67
CA PRO A 676 22.05 16.78 3.24
C PRO A 676 22.93 15.65 2.72
N GLU A 677 23.31 14.69 3.58
CA GLU A 677 23.98 13.45 3.14
C GLU A 677 23.06 12.65 2.20
N MET A 678 23.34 12.69 0.90
CA MET A 678 22.51 12.02 -0.13
C MET A 678 23.33 11.24 -1.17
N ASP A 679 24.65 11.22 -1.05
CA ASP A 679 25.53 10.60 -2.05
C ASP A 679 25.16 9.15 -2.33
N LEU A 680 24.88 8.34 -1.30
CA LEU A 680 24.50 6.94 -1.48
C LEU A 680 23.06 6.80 -2.00
N VAL A 681 22.19 7.76 -1.68
CA VAL A 681 20.77 7.76 -2.09
C VAL A 681 20.62 8.18 -3.55
N ARG A 682 21.58 8.94 -4.11
CA ARG A 682 21.60 9.39 -5.51
C ARG A 682 22.17 8.35 -6.48
N ILE A 683 23.00 7.41 -6.00
CA ILE A 683 23.58 6.36 -6.85
C ILE A 683 22.46 5.43 -7.35
N PRO A 684 22.37 5.17 -8.67
CA PRO A 684 21.48 4.14 -9.23
C PRO A 684 21.76 2.75 -8.64
N GLU A 685 20.73 1.92 -8.48
CA GLU A 685 20.87 0.60 -7.81
C GLU A 685 21.94 -0.29 -8.45
N GLY A 686 22.05 -0.31 -9.79
CA GLY A 686 23.07 -1.08 -10.50
C GLY A 686 24.49 -0.62 -10.19
N GLU A 687 24.72 0.70 -10.14
CA GLU A 687 26.04 1.26 -9.81
C GLU A 687 26.42 1.04 -8.34
N LEU A 688 25.42 1.08 -7.43
CA LEU A 688 25.65 0.78 -6.02
C LEU A 688 26.01 -0.70 -5.83
N TYR A 689 25.37 -1.61 -6.59
CA TYR A 689 25.71 -3.03 -6.57
C TYR A 689 27.11 -3.31 -7.14
N GLU A 690 27.47 -2.69 -8.26
CA GLU A 690 28.84 -2.74 -8.79
C GLU A 690 29.89 -2.25 -7.78
N LYS A 691 29.55 -1.21 -7.01
CA LYS A 691 30.41 -0.72 -5.93
C LYS A 691 30.55 -1.75 -4.81
N LEU A 692 29.47 -2.47 -4.45
CA LEU A 692 29.52 -3.55 -3.47
C LEU A 692 30.39 -4.72 -3.97
N LEU A 693 30.24 -5.12 -5.24
CA LEU A 693 31.08 -6.16 -5.86
C LEU A 693 32.56 -5.77 -5.82
N ARG A 694 32.91 -4.53 -6.20
CA ARG A 694 34.30 -4.05 -6.13
C ARG A 694 34.87 -4.06 -4.71
N ILE A 695 34.05 -3.70 -3.71
CA ILE A 695 34.46 -3.75 -2.30
C ILE A 695 34.65 -5.19 -1.87
N ALA A 696 33.74 -6.09 -2.24
CA ALA A 696 33.81 -7.52 -1.95
C ALA A 696 35.08 -8.15 -2.54
N ASP A 697 35.40 -7.86 -3.80
CA ASP A 697 36.62 -8.31 -4.47
C ASP A 697 37.88 -7.83 -3.75
N GLN A 698 37.96 -6.53 -3.46
CA GLN A 698 39.12 -5.95 -2.78
C GLN A 698 39.28 -6.47 -1.34
N PHE A 699 38.17 -6.73 -0.65
CA PHE A 699 38.19 -7.29 0.70
C PHE A 699 38.65 -8.75 0.67
N THR A 700 38.21 -9.52 -0.32
CA THR A 700 38.61 -10.92 -0.50
C THR A 700 40.10 -11.04 -0.84
N GLN A 701 40.63 -10.11 -1.64
CA GLN A 701 42.05 -10.06 -1.99
C GLN A 701 42.94 -9.61 -0.82
N ASN A 702 42.48 -8.70 0.03
CA ASN A 702 43.25 -8.22 1.18
C ASN A 702 42.33 -7.75 2.33
N PRO A 703 41.93 -8.67 3.23
CA PRO A 703 41.05 -8.35 4.36
C PRO A 703 41.69 -7.42 5.39
N GLU A 704 43.03 -7.46 5.51
CA GLU A 704 43.80 -6.70 6.51
C GLU A 704 44.22 -5.30 6.05
N ALA A 705 43.80 -4.88 4.85
CA ALA A 705 44.21 -3.60 4.30
C ALA A 705 43.84 -2.44 5.27
N PRO A 706 44.75 -1.47 5.52
CA PRO A 706 44.52 -0.39 6.48
C PRO A 706 43.25 0.42 6.22
N LYS A 707 42.80 0.49 4.97
CA LYS A 707 41.56 1.17 4.55
C LYS A 707 40.29 0.55 5.15
N TRP A 708 40.31 -0.71 5.59
CA TRP A 708 39.18 -1.40 6.22
C TRP A 708 39.12 -1.20 7.73
N LYS A 709 40.23 -0.80 8.36
CA LYS A 709 40.27 -0.54 9.80
C LYS A 709 39.48 0.74 10.09
N ARG A 710 38.40 0.62 10.88
CA ARG A 710 37.62 1.78 11.36
C ARG A 710 38.58 2.75 12.04
N LYS A 711 38.74 3.95 11.49
CA LYS A 711 39.41 5.03 12.22
C LYS A 711 38.59 5.30 13.49
N PRO A 712 39.23 5.42 14.66
CA PRO A 712 38.52 5.83 15.87
C PRO A 712 37.77 7.14 15.57
N PRO A 713 36.57 7.34 16.15
CA PRO A 713 35.85 8.59 15.97
C PRO A 713 36.80 9.74 16.31
N PRO A 714 36.87 10.80 15.49
CA PRO A 714 37.72 11.94 15.80
C PRO A 714 37.37 12.42 17.20
N THR A 715 38.40 12.58 18.04
CA THR A 715 38.29 13.19 19.35
C THR A 715 37.50 14.49 19.21
N THR A 716 36.51 14.68 20.09
CA THR A 716 35.64 15.86 20.14
C THR A 716 36.46 17.12 19.85
N PHE A 717 36.17 17.82 18.74
CA PHE A 717 36.76 19.13 18.49
C PHE A 717 36.26 20.05 19.61
N ARG A 718 37.13 20.36 20.59
CA ARG A 718 36.92 21.48 21.50
C ARG A 718 37.25 22.75 20.72
N PHE A 719 36.30 23.66 20.64
CA PHE A 719 36.55 25.00 20.12
C PHE A 719 37.31 25.79 21.18
N ASP A 720 38.64 25.85 21.08
CA ASP A 720 39.46 26.71 21.94
C ASP A 720 39.26 28.17 21.52
N LEU A 721 38.35 28.85 22.19
CA LEU A 721 37.90 30.19 21.84
C LEU A 721 38.46 31.21 22.84
N VAL A 722 39.55 31.89 22.45
CA VAL A 722 40.11 33.04 23.19
C VAL A 722 39.29 34.28 22.82
N ILE A 723 38.44 34.73 23.74
CA ILE A 723 37.60 35.93 23.56
C ILE A 723 38.41 37.17 23.96
N GLY A 724 38.78 37.99 22.98
CA GLY A 724 39.19 39.38 23.18
C GLY A 724 38.10 40.32 22.68
N ASP A 725 37.59 41.21 23.53
CA ASP A 725 37.94 42.64 23.51
C ASP A 725 37.30 43.36 24.70
N ASP A 726 37.93 44.46 25.08
CA ASP A 726 38.21 44.86 26.44
C ASP A 726 37.75 46.31 26.65
N SER A 727 36.70 46.54 27.44
CA SER A 727 36.39 47.90 27.96
C SER A 727 35.25 47.95 28.99
N LEU A 728 34.26 47.05 28.94
CA LEU A 728 33.16 47.01 29.91
C LEU A 728 33.38 46.01 31.07
N LEU A 729 34.33 45.08 30.92
CA LEU A 729 34.66 44.03 31.89
C LEU A 729 35.67 44.45 32.98
N LYS A 730 36.40 45.56 32.79
CA LYS A 730 37.44 46.01 33.74
C LYS A 730 36.89 46.39 35.13
N ALA A 731 35.62 46.75 35.24
CA ALA A 731 34.99 47.04 36.53
C ALA A 731 34.55 45.77 37.30
N GLN A 732 34.24 44.66 36.60
CA GLN A 732 33.86 43.38 37.24
C GLN A 732 35.05 42.44 37.48
N ASN A 733 36.18 42.65 36.79
CA ASN A 733 37.33 41.75 36.84
C ASN A 733 38.26 41.88 38.06
N ARG A 734 37.98 42.77 39.03
CA ARG A 734 38.67 42.67 40.34
C ARG A 734 38.19 41.50 41.20
N VAL A 735 37.14 40.78 40.78
CA VAL A 735 36.50 39.68 41.54
C VAL A 735 36.23 38.46 40.64
N GLN A 736 37.20 38.04 39.82
CA GLN A 736 37.15 36.72 39.17
C GLN A 736 37.86 35.67 40.05
N ASP A 737 37.22 34.50 40.18
CA ASP A 737 37.62 33.34 41.00
C ASP A 737 37.57 33.45 42.51
N THR A 738 36.44 33.92 43.02
CA THR A 738 36.11 33.71 44.43
C THR A 738 35.38 32.37 44.65
N GLY A 739 35.63 31.72 45.79
CA GLY A 739 35.06 30.41 46.12
C GLY A 739 33.52 30.40 46.08
N ALA A 740 32.87 31.51 46.44
CA ALA A 740 31.43 31.65 46.37
C ALA A 740 30.88 31.62 44.94
N LYS A 741 31.60 32.21 43.97
CA LYS A 741 31.18 32.22 42.55
C LYS A 741 31.29 30.82 41.93
N GLY A 742 32.34 30.07 42.29
CA GLY A 742 32.50 28.66 41.92
C GLY A 742 31.36 27.78 42.47
N LEU A 743 31.04 27.93 43.76
CA LEU A 743 29.93 27.22 44.40
C LEU A 743 28.57 27.60 43.83
N CYS A 744 28.34 28.88 43.49
CA CYS A 744 27.12 29.31 42.81
C CYS A 744 26.95 28.66 41.43
N ARG A 745 28.03 28.50 40.65
CA ARG A 745 27.99 27.83 39.34
C ARG A 745 27.70 26.34 39.48
N GLN A 746 28.38 25.65 40.41
CA GLN A 746 28.12 24.24 40.69
C GLN A 746 26.67 24.00 41.14
N MET A 747 26.14 24.88 41.98
CA MET A 747 24.73 24.84 42.41
C MET A 747 23.76 25.02 41.23
N ILE A 748 24.01 25.98 40.34
CA ILE A 748 23.17 26.19 39.14
C ILE A 748 23.19 24.96 38.23
N GLN A 749 24.36 24.34 38.05
CA GLN A 749 24.51 23.14 37.25
C GLN A 749 23.76 21.95 37.85
N ALA A 750 23.94 21.68 39.15
CA ALA A 750 23.26 20.59 39.84
C ALA A 750 21.73 20.77 39.82
N LEU A 751 21.22 21.99 40.03
CA LEU A 751 19.78 22.30 39.92
C LEU A 751 19.25 22.12 38.50
N ASN A 752 20.03 22.49 37.46
CA ASN A 752 19.66 22.26 36.07
C ASN A 752 19.51 20.75 35.78
N GLU A 753 20.51 19.96 36.17
CA GLU A 753 20.50 18.51 35.95
C GLU A 753 19.37 17.83 36.74
N TYR A 754 19.14 18.24 37.99
CA TYR A 754 18.05 17.72 38.81
C TYR A 754 16.66 18.02 38.23
N GLU A 755 16.42 19.27 37.80
CA GLU A 755 15.15 19.68 37.17
C GLU A 755 14.90 18.96 35.84
N VAL A 756 15.96 18.67 35.07
CA VAL A 756 15.89 17.89 33.82
C VAL A 756 15.46 16.44 34.10
N LEU A 757 16.08 15.78 35.07
CA LEU A 757 15.74 14.38 35.42
C LEU A 757 14.33 14.26 36.03
N GLY A 758 13.94 15.19 36.90
CA GLY A 758 12.60 15.18 37.51
C GLY A 758 11.46 15.42 36.52
N HIS A 759 11.73 16.14 35.42
CA HIS A 759 10.77 16.26 34.32
C HIS A 759 10.68 14.99 33.47
N SER A 760 11.80 14.30 33.23
CA SER A 760 11.80 12.99 32.57
C SER A 760 10.98 11.95 33.33
N GLY A 761 11.10 11.89 34.66
CA GLY A 761 10.33 10.95 35.51
C GLY A 761 8.81 11.22 35.56
N ARG A 762 8.36 12.48 35.47
CA ARG A 762 6.92 12.82 35.46
C ARG A 762 6.21 12.51 34.15
N VAL A 763 6.94 12.42 33.04
CA VAL A 763 6.42 11.99 31.73
C VAL A 763 6.33 10.47 31.64
N LEU A 764 7.06 9.74 32.51
CA LEU A 764 7.16 8.28 32.52
C LEU A 764 6.17 7.56 33.45
N ARG A 765 5.52 8.22 34.42
CA ARG A 765 4.54 7.54 35.30
C ARG A 765 3.18 7.33 34.59
N PRO A 766 2.69 6.08 34.45
CA PRO A 766 1.33 5.83 34.02
C PRO A 766 0.34 6.40 35.05
N ARG A 767 -0.71 7.09 34.59
CA ARG A 767 -1.90 7.32 35.43
C ARG A 767 -2.46 5.95 35.79
N LYS A 768 -2.40 5.56 37.08
CA LYS A 768 -3.13 4.40 37.62
C LYS A 768 -4.60 4.49 37.19
N ARG A 769 -4.97 3.73 36.15
CA ARG A 769 -6.37 3.41 35.87
C ARG A 769 -6.69 2.24 36.79
N GLN A 770 -7.68 2.43 37.67
CA GLN A 770 -8.36 1.32 38.32
C GLN A 770 -8.91 0.39 37.23
N VAL A 771 -8.26 -0.75 37.06
CA VAL A 771 -8.77 -1.86 36.25
C VAL A 771 -9.65 -2.69 37.16
N ARG A 772 -10.95 -2.74 36.86
CA ARG A 772 -11.85 -3.77 37.36
C ARG A 772 -11.31 -5.12 36.89
N ARG A 773 -11.12 -6.05 37.84
CA ARG A 773 -10.89 -7.47 37.56
C ARG A 773 -12.05 -7.99 36.70
N ASP A 774 -11.73 -8.51 35.52
CA ASP A 774 -12.17 -9.84 35.07
C ASP A 774 -11.54 -10.19 33.71
N CYS A 775 -11.31 -11.49 33.54
CA CYS A 775 -10.84 -12.24 32.37
C CYS A 775 -9.31 -12.40 32.20
N SER A 776 -8.88 -13.61 32.53
CA SER A 776 -7.61 -14.26 32.26
C SER A 776 -7.35 -14.46 30.77
N ALA A 777 -6.28 -13.84 30.27
CA ALA A 777 -5.50 -14.37 29.16
C ALA A 777 -4.03 -14.17 29.54
N THR A 778 -3.31 -15.27 29.69
CA THR A 778 -1.87 -15.32 29.91
C THR A 778 -1.17 -14.66 28.73
N VAL A 779 -0.80 -13.39 28.91
CA VAL A 779 0.21 -12.71 28.10
C VAL A 779 1.39 -12.57 29.02
N ASP A 780 2.46 -13.32 28.73
CA ASP A 780 3.78 -13.08 29.29
C ASP A 780 4.25 -11.70 28.77
N ALA A 781 3.82 -10.66 29.46
CA ALA A 781 4.39 -9.34 29.40
C ALA A 781 5.00 -9.08 30.77
N GLU A 782 6.16 -9.67 31.01
CA GLU A 782 7.07 -9.17 32.03
C GLU A 782 7.39 -7.73 31.65
N ASP A 783 6.84 -6.77 32.41
CA ASP A 783 7.23 -5.37 32.40
C ASP A 783 8.69 -5.29 32.90
N GLU A 784 9.64 -5.62 32.04
CA GLU A 784 11.05 -5.30 32.25
C GLU A 784 11.23 -3.78 32.15
N MET A 785 11.31 -3.13 33.31
CA MET A 785 11.91 -1.79 33.38
C MET A 785 13.30 -1.83 32.74
N THR A 786 13.53 -0.98 31.76
CA THR A 786 14.87 -0.81 31.20
C THR A 786 15.83 -0.30 32.29
N SER A 787 17.03 -0.86 32.39
CA SER A 787 18.14 -0.42 33.28
C SER A 787 18.36 1.11 33.32
N ASP A 788 18.00 1.82 32.24
CA ASP A 788 18.05 3.28 32.16
C ASP A 788 17.08 3.99 33.14
N GLU A 789 15.94 3.41 33.50
CA GLU A 789 14.96 4.01 34.42
C GLU A 789 15.43 3.94 35.88
N GLU A 790 16.02 2.83 36.28
CA GLU A 790 16.68 2.66 37.59
C GLU A 790 17.90 3.59 37.72
N SER A 791 18.65 3.77 36.62
CA SER A 791 19.78 4.71 36.53
C SER A 791 19.36 6.18 36.66
N ILE A 792 18.23 6.59 36.07
CA ILE A 792 17.69 7.96 36.15
C ILE A 792 17.26 8.30 37.58
N ALA A 793 16.55 7.40 38.27
CA ALA A 793 16.13 7.62 39.66
C ALA A 793 17.34 7.75 40.59
N ASN A 794 18.29 6.82 40.51
CA ASN A 794 19.53 6.84 41.29
C ASN A 794 20.41 8.07 40.99
N ARG A 795 20.38 8.59 39.76
CA ARG A 795 21.09 9.83 39.39
C ARG A 795 20.37 11.07 39.94
N GLN A 796 19.04 11.07 39.93
CA GLN A 796 18.25 12.16 40.48
C GLN A 796 18.42 12.29 42.01
N ASP A 797 18.50 11.18 42.73
CA ASP A 797 18.74 11.18 44.20
C ASP A 797 20.16 11.65 44.54
N ARG A 798 21.18 11.22 43.79
CA ARG A 798 22.56 11.72 43.95
C ARG A 798 22.66 13.24 43.77
N LEU A 799 22.00 13.78 42.75
CA LEU A 799 21.94 15.23 42.53
C LEU A 799 21.17 15.96 43.64
N ALA A 800 20.14 15.33 44.22
CA ALA A 800 19.40 15.90 45.35
C ALA A 800 20.27 16.03 46.60
N VAL A 801 21.12 15.04 46.87
CA VAL A 801 22.10 15.08 47.98
C VAL A 801 23.14 16.16 47.73
N GLN A 802 23.70 16.21 46.52
CA GLN A 802 24.69 17.22 46.13
C GLN A 802 24.16 18.66 46.27
N ILE A 803 22.91 18.93 45.90
CA ILE A 803 22.28 20.26 46.06
C ILE A 803 22.16 20.64 47.54
N LEU A 804 21.82 19.70 48.42
CA LEU A 804 21.71 19.96 49.87
C LEU A 804 23.07 20.22 50.52
N GLU A 805 24.13 19.56 50.06
CA GLU A 805 25.49 19.75 50.57
C GLU A 805 26.11 21.07 50.10
N LEU A 806 25.85 21.47 48.85
CA LEU A 806 26.39 22.70 48.28
C LEU A 806 25.72 23.96 48.85
N GLU A 807 24.47 23.90 49.33
CA GLU A 807 23.71 25.09 49.73
C GLU A 807 24.32 25.81 50.95
N PRO A 808 24.62 25.14 52.07
CA PRO A 808 25.24 25.79 53.23
C PRO A 808 26.63 26.34 52.91
N GLN A 809 27.41 25.62 52.10
CA GLN A 809 28.76 26.00 51.69
C GLN A 809 28.72 27.27 50.82
N MET A 810 27.82 27.31 49.85
CA MET A 810 27.58 28.49 49.01
C MET A 810 27.15 29.69 49.86
N ARG A 811 26.19 29.52 50.79
CA ARG A 811 25.71 30.63 51.63
C ARG A 811 26.82 31.18 52.55
N LYS A 812 27.62 30.30 53.15
CA LYS A 812 28.77 30.70 53.98
C LYS A 812 29.82 31.46 53.18
N ALA A 813 30.15 30.98 51.98
CA ALA A 813 31.11 31.65 51.10
C ALA A 813 30.60 33.02 50.61
N VAL A 814 29.32 33.12 50.25
CA VAL A 814 28.72 34.40 49.83
C VAL A 814 28.71 35.42 50.98
N SER A 815 28.39 35.00 52.21
CA SER A 815 28.42 35.90 53.38
C SER A 815 29.84 36.35 53.72
N ALA A 816 30.82 35.42 53.74
CA ALA A 816 32.21 35.73 54.01
C ALA A 816 32.79 36.73 52.98
N GLU A 817 32.47 36.57 51.70
CA GLU A 817 32.92 37.51 50.66
C GLU A 817 32.21 38.86 50.73
N ARG A 818 30.93 38.90 51.12
CA ARG A 818 30.22 40.18 51.33
C ARG A 818 30.81 40.98 52.49
N GLU A 819 31.24 40.30 53.55
CA GLU A 819 31.94 40.90 54.70
C GLU A 819 33.36 41.34 54.32
N GLN A 820 34.08 40.52 53.55
CA GLN A 820 35.46 40.81 53.13
C GLN A 820 35.54 42.01 52.17
N TYR A 821 34.60 42.14 51.25
CA TYR A 821 34.63 43.19 50.20
C TYR A 821 33.67 44.36 50.46
N TRP A 822 32.96 44.38 51.60
CA TRP A 822 32.04 45.45 52.02
C TRP A 822 31.01 45.84 50.94
N TRP A 823 30.59 44.87 50.12
CA TRP A 823 29.67 45.07 48.98
C TRP A 823 28.39 44.24 49.17
N PRO A 824 27.27 44.87 49.60
CA PRO A 824 26.00 44.17 49.83
C PRO A 824 25.42 43.50 48.57
N LEU A 825 25.74 44.04 47.40
CA LEU A 825 25.26 43.56 46.10
C LEU A 825 26.16 42.48 45.48
N LEU A 826 27.28 42.11 46.13
CA LEU A 826 28.17 41.05 45.66
C LEU A 826 27.36 39.74 45.55
N HIS A 827 27.41 39.11 44.37
CA HIS A 827 26.63 37.91 43.99
C HIS A 827 25.10 38.07 43.91
N GLY A 828 24.57 39.29 43.97
CA GLY A 828 23.12 39.55 43.95
C GLY A 828 22.39 38.98 42.72
N VAL A 829 23.02 38.99 41.54
CA VAL A 829 22.45 38.41 40.30
C VAL A 829 22.34 36.89 40.38
N HIS A 830 23.36 36.21 40.93
CA HIS A 830 23.36 34.75 41.09
C HIS A 830 22.34 34.30 42.13
N LEU A 831 22.26 34.99 43.28
CA LEU A 831 21.29 34.68 44.33
C LEU A 831 19.85 34.96 43.89
N LYS A 832 19.59 36.04 43.13
CA LYS A 832 18.25 36.34 42.58
C LYS A 832 17.73 35.24 41.65
N HIS A 833 18.63 34.51 40.98
CA HIS A 833 18.29 33.37 40.12
C HIS A 833 18.20 32.04 40.90
N LEU A 834 19.02 31.85 41.93
CA LEU A 834 19.12 30.62 42.72
C LEU A 834 18.02 30.48 43.78
N GLU A 835 17.70 31.54 44.52
CA GLU A 835 16.79 31.50 45.67
C GLU A 835 15.39 30.98 45.31
N PRO A 836 14.74 31.43 44.20
CA PRO A 836 13.43 30.89 43.81
C PRO A 836 13.47 29.43 43.33
N ARG A 837 14.64 28.92 42.92
CA ARG A 837 14.83 27.53 42.46
C ARG A 837 15.07 26.59 43.64
N LEU A 838 15.91 26.99 44.58
CA LEU A 838 16.13 26.28 45.85
C LEU A 838 14.84 26.16 46.65
N GLN A 839 14.02 27.22 46.69
CA GLN A 839 12.72 27.16 47.37
C GLN A 839 11.77 26.15 46.71
N ARG A 840 11.73 26.11 45.37
CA ARG A 840 10.92 25.13 44.62
C ARG A 840 11.42 23.71 44.80
N PHE A 841 12.73 23.50 44.84
CA PHE A 841 13.37 22.20 45.13
C PHE A 841 12.97 21.69 46.52
N LYS A 842 13.07 22.52 47.56
CA LYS A 842 12.70 22.16 48.94
C LYS A 842 11.21 21.83 49.08
N VAL A 843 10.33 22.60 48.44
CA VAL A 843 8.88 22.34 48.42
C VAL A 843 8.55 21.04 47.68
N ALA A 844 9.25 20.72 46.59
CA ALA A 844 9.04 19.50 45.83
C ALA A 844 9.46 18.24 46.61
N ARG A 845 10.55 18.31 47.38
CA ARG A 845 11.05 17.20 48.21
C ARG A 845 10.22 16.99 49.48
N GLY A 846 9.83 18.07 50.17
CA GLY A 846 8.96 17.98 51.35
C GLY A 846 7.60 17.34 51.05
N ARG A 847 7.11 17.44 49.80
CA ARG A 847 5.91 16.72 49.35
C ARG A 847 6.14 15.25 49.04
N ALA A 848 7.37 14.84 48.72
CA ALA A 848 7.73 13.44 48.45
C ALA A 848 7.87 12.65 49.76
N ASP A 849 8.51 13.25 50.78
CA ASP A 849 8.73 12.63 52.10
C ASP A 849 7.44 12.48 52.93
N HIS A 850 6.34 13.19 52.58
CA HIS A 850 5.01 13.03 53.21
C HIS A 850 4.07 12.09 52.44
N SER A 851 4.55 11.48 51.34
CA SER A 851 3.78 10.61 50.45
C SER A 851 4.35 9.19 50.32
N ALA A 852 5.34 8.86 51.16
CA ALA A 852 5.89 7.52 51.33
C ALA A 852 5.16 6.78 52.45
#